data_AF-A0A2M9C3X3-F1
#
_entry.id   AF-A0A2M9C3X3-F1
#
_cell.length_a   1.000
_cell.length_b   1.000
_cell.length_c   1.000
_cell.angle_alpha   90.00
_cell.angle_beta   90.00
_cell.angle_gamma   90.00
#
_symmetry.space_group_name_H-M   'P 1'
#
loop_
_entity.id
_entity.type
_entity.pdbx_description
1 polymer ?
#
loop_
_entity_poly.entity_id
_entity_poly.type
_entity_poly.pdbx_seq_one_letter_code
_entity_poly.pdbx_strand_id
1 'polypeptide(L)'
;MLGATLAPAAAFAAPADAISVVDGKTAPVFDYADAIRERIFIPVAGVDQDLDGVTDVTALDVIRPRESDGALKVPAIIDASPYYTTLGRGNESEHIEDVDGDGINDVWPLFLDNYFVPRGYAVLLAHMDGTAASTGCPMQGGPGDIASMKVVIDWLQGRVPGFDADGNPVTATWHNGKAGMTGKSYDGTLANGVAATGVEGLTTIVPISAITEWYRYSRTGGIRHNTDYPASLSNTVTNPDRRALCAPTRETMSAIDGDETGDINQFWADRGYLKDVGKIKASVFAVHGLNDDNVRMSQLGDYWSALSERDVPRKIWLSKLGHVDPFDYRRDEWVDTLHRWFDYWLQGVQNGIMTEPQATVETDPGEYEDYASWPVPGTEPVDVFLSGTEAGAAGALELQAGGGLDSLSFTGAANPNENTLIDDPEGSQASRLVFLSEPLESDLRISGTPTVQLSAALDQPQSNLSAILVDYGTTVRTPRSPGDGVVNTEQSSCWGEASENDDACYLEVERRSAETSFWRVTRGVLDSSNRESLIDGQATPVVPGQKYGFSWPLEPYDQVFPAGHRIGVVVATNLRGFVAGTPATTLTVDTTVSKIVLPVVGGLQAAADSAGLGVPAPVTLGFDLGGHGEAIPEQTVAYGETAVEPSAPTADELFFQGWFADAEHTVAFDFTAPLTANATAYASWATAAELAASLEIEASETSVDQGDSITVAVTAFDAAGSPLGDVTDEVTLTSSVESDVIEGDTITFVHASPHLITATLGGASETLSIWVEPAPDVEEPGSGEDPDVEEPGSGGSGGSGGSDDEPGSSVSQPSSGSQGELAQTGVTLATPLTLLAALLVAAGAVFIMVRRRRTASEDPTD
;
A
#
# COMPACT_ATOMS: atom_id res chain seq x y z
N MET A 1 -12.09 -32.48 49.33
CA MET A 1 -13.19 -32.65 48.36
C MET A 1 -12.57 -32.91 47.00
N LEU A 2 -13.14 -33.84 46.24
CA LEU A 2 -12.55 -34.50 45.07
C LEU A 2 -12.08 -33.53 43.98
N GLY A 3 -10.86 -33.78 43.46
CA GLY A 3 -10.42 -33.23 42.19
C GLY A 3 -11.07 -34.01 41.04
N ALA A 4 -11.75 -33.28 40.15
CA ALA A 4 -12.25 -33.82 38.90
C ALA A 4 -11.15 -33.66 37.84
N THR A 5 -10.48 -34.76 37.52
CA THR A 5 -9.70 -34.92 36.29
C THR A 5 -10.68 -34.95 35.12
N LEU A 6 -10.71 -33.89 34.32
CA LEU A 6 -11.30 -33.93 32.98
C LEU A 6 -10.47 -34.88 32.13
N ALA A 7 -11.06 -36.01 31.75
CA ALA A 7 -10.49 -36.91 30.76
C ALA A 7 -10.36 -36.18 29.41
N PRO A 8 -9.32 -36.47 28.60
CA PRO A 8 -9.25 -35.94 27.24
C PRO A 8 -10.48 -36.45 26.48
N ALA A 9 -11.15 -35.55 25.76
CA ALA A 9 -12.19 -35.93 24.83
C ALA A 9 -11.59 -36.95 23.85
N ALA A 10 -12.15 -38.15 23.81
CA ALA A 10 -11.76 -39.14 22.82
C ALA A 10 -12.00 -38.56 21.43
N ALA A 11 -10.94 -38.38 20.65
CA ALA A 11 -11.06 -38.09 19.23
C ALA A 11 -11.88 -39.21 18.59
N PHE A 12 -13.05 -38.90 18.05
CA PHE A 12 -13.76 -39.82 17.19
C PHE A 12 -12.89 -39.98 15.94
N ALA A 13 -12.21 -41.12 15.81
CA ALA A 13 -11.59 -41.51 14.55
C ALA A 13 -12.70 -41.51 13.49
N ALA A 14 -12.50 -40.74 12.42
CA ALA A 14 -13.37 -40.80 11.25
C ALA A 14 -13.46 -42.26 10.76
N PRO A 15 -14.59 -42.70 10.18
CA PRO A 15 -14.61 -43.95 9.44
C PRO A 15 -13.48 -43.94 8.40
N ALA A 16 -12.89 -45.11 8.11
CA ALA A 16 -11.73 -45.24 7.23
C ALA A 16 -11.91 -44.56 5.84
N ASP A 17 -13.16 -44.35 5.41
CA ASP A 17 -13.51 -43.74 4.13
C ASP A 17 -13.78 -42.22 4.18
N ALA A 18 -13.36 -41.51 5.23
CA ALA A 18 -13.65 -40.08 5.40
C ALA A 18 -12.44 -39.24 5.85
N ILE A 19 -12.39 -37.99 5.39
CA ILE A 19 -11.40 -37.00 5.84
C ILE A 19 -11.50 -36.82 7.36
N SER A 20 -10.38 -36.96 8.06
CA SER A 20 -10.24 -36.66 9.48
C SER A 20 -9.56 -35.31 9.65
N VAL A 21 -10.10 -34.44 10.52
CA VAL A 21 -9.51 -33.13 10.83
C VAL A 21 -9.13 -33.10 12.31
N VAL A 22 -7.86 -32.85 12.59
CA VAL A 22 -7.28 -32.74 13.94
C VAL A 22 -6.58 -31.39 14.03
N ASP A 23 -6.88 -30.62 15.07
CA ASP A 23 -6.30 -29.30 15.33
C ASP A 23 -6.35 -28.34 14.12
N GLY A 24 -7.48 -28.36 13.39
CA GLY A 24 -7.71 -27.49 12.23
C GLY A 24 -6.98 -27.93 10.96
N LYS A 25 -6.41 -29.13 10.92
CA LYS A 25 -5.71 -29.69 9.77
C LYS A 25 -6.18 -31.11 9.43
N THR A 26 -6.18 -31.48 8.17
CA THR A 26 -6.40 -32.85 7.72
C THR A 26 -5.31 -33.78 8.27
N ALA A 27 -5.70 -34.91 8.86
CA ALA A 27 -4.80 -35.88 9.46
C ALA A 27 -4.38 -36.95 8.44
N PRO A 28 -3.15 -37.49 8.52
CA PRO A 28 -2.69 -38.58 7.67
C PRO A 28 -3.37 -39.89 8.10
N VAL A 29 -4.46 -40.25 7.42
CA VAL A 29 -5.26 -41.45 7.74
C VAL A 29 -5.38 -42.43 6.58
N PHE A 30 -4.88 -42.06 5.40
CA PHE A 30 -4.85 -42.90 4.20
C PHE A 30 -3.43 -43.41 3.96
N ASP A 31 -3.30 -44.64 3.46
CA ASP A 31 -2.01 -45.29 3.22
C ASP A 31 -1.40 -44.85 1.87
N TYR A 32 -0.19 -44.29 1.91
CA TYR A 32 0.54 -43.83 0.73
C TYR A 32 1.02 -44.98 -0.18
N ALA A 33 1.45 -46.10 0.40
CA ALA A 33 1.95 -47.24 -0.37
C ALA A 33 0.82 -47.88 -1.20
N ASP A 34 -0.38 -47.88 -0.62
CA ASP A 34 -1.58 -48.46 -1.18
C ASP A 34 -2.38 -47.52 -2.11
N ALA A 35 -1.89 -46.28 -2.30
CA ALA A 35 -2.50 -45.25 -3.14
C ALA A 35 -2.62 -45.69 -4.61
N ILE A 36 -3.67 -45.18 -5.27
CA ILE A 36 -3.89 -45.42 -6.69
C ILE A 36 -3.00 -44.48 -7.51
N ARG A 37 -2.24 -45.04 -8.44
CA ARG A 37 -1.38 -44.33 -9.39
C ARG A 37 -1.88 -44.59 -10.81
N GLU A 38 -2.04 -43.54 -11.60
CA GLU A 38 -2.61 -43.59 -12.96
C GLU A 38 -1.91 -42.57 -13.85
N ARG A 39 -1.74 -42.89 -15.15
CA ARG A 39 -1.31 -41.93 -16.17
C ARG A 39 -2.45 -41.62 -17.13
N ILE A 40 -2.74 -40.34 -17.34
CA ILE A 40 -3.86 -39.85 -18.14
C ILE A 40 -3.35 -39.01 -19.30
N PHE A 41 -3.97 -39.18 -20.47
CA PHE A 41 -3.71 -38.43 -21.69
C PHE A 41 -4.94 -37.62 -22.11
N ILE A 42 -4.78 -36.32 -22.32
CA ILE A 42 -5.88 -35.39 -22.60
C ILE A 42 -5.58 -34.62 -23.90
N PRO A 43 -6.37 -34.81 -24.97
CA PRO A 43 -6.24 -34.02 -26.19
C PRO A 43 -6.57 -32.54 -25.95
N VAL A 44 -5.70 -31.65 -26.41
CA VAL A 44 -5.80 -30.19 -26.21
C VAL A 44 -6.42 -29.56 -27.45
N ALA A 45 -7.75 -29.43 -27.45
CA ALA A 45 -8.49 -28.99 -28.64
C ALA A 45 -7.96 -27.66 -29.23
N GLY A 46 -7.51 -27.71 -30.49
CA GLY A 46 -7.03 -26.55 -31.24
C GLY A 46 -5.57 -26.19 -31.01
N VAL A 47 -4.81 -27.02 -30.29
CA VAL A 47 -3.36 -26.86 -30.08
C VAL A 47 -2.61 -27.88 -30.94
N ASP A 48 -1.58 -27.38 -31.64
CA ASP A 48 -0.67 -28.11 -32.52
C ASP A 48 0.64 -27.29 -32.58
N GLN A 49 1.48 -27.45 -31.55
CA GLN A 49 2.73 -26.70 -31.36
C GLN A 49 3.90 -27.30 -32.13
N ASP A 50 3.82 -28.58 -32.52
CA ASP A 50 4.83 -29.27 -33.33
C ASP A 50 4.55 -29.20 -34.84
N LEU A 51 3.42 -28.62 -35.24
CA LEU A 51 3.01 -28.28 -36.61
C LEU A 51 2.85 -29.51 -37.51
N ASP A 52 2.49 -30.66 -36.94
CA ASP A 52 2.30 -31.90 -37.67
C ASP A 52 0.86 -32.12 -38.18
N GLY A 53 -0.07 -31.22 -37.81
CA GLY A 53 -1.48 -31.26 -38.16
C GLY A 53 -2.32 -32.19 -37.27
N VAL A 54 -1.74 -32.73 -36.20
CA VAL A 54 -2.38 -33.55 -35.17
C VAL A 54 -2.59 -32.68 -33.92
N THR A 55 -3.68 -32.93 -33.20
CA THR A 55 -3.94 -32.25 -31.94
C THR A 55 -2.97 -32.73 -30.87
N ASP A 56 -2.35 -31.78 -30.17
CA ASP A 56 -1.46 -32.08 -29.06
C ASP A 56 -2.19 -32.76 -27.90
N VAL A 57 -1.47 -33.60 -27.18
CA VAL A 57 -1.95 -34.40 -26.06
C VAL A 57 -1.10 -34.09 -24.84
N THR A 58 -1.76 -33.57 -23.81
CA THR A 58 -1.17 -33.38 -22.48
C THR A 58 -1.27 -34.67 -21.69
N ALA A 59 -0.14 -35.15 -21.19
CA ALA A 59 -0.08 -36.23 -20.22
C ALA A 59 -0.04 -35.68 -18.79
N LEU A 60 -0.54 -36.46 -17.84
CA LEU A 60 -0.33 -36.22 -16.42
C LEU A 60 -0.26 -37.54 -15.65
N ASP A 61 0.50 -37.54 -14.57
CA ASP A 61 0.49 -38.60 -13.56
C ASP A 61 -0.42 -38.18 -12.41
N VAL A 62 -1.23 -39.13 -11.93
CA VAL A 62 -2.18 -38.96 -10.83
C VAL A 62 -1.83 -39.94 -9.72
N ILE A 63 -1.66 -39.45 -8.49
CA ILE A 63 -1.64 -40.27 -7.27
C ILE A 63 -2.76 -39.81 -6.34
N ARG A 64 -3.54 -40.74 -5.82
CA ARG A 64 -4.70 -40.44 -4.96
C ARG A 64 -4.98 -41.53 -3.94
N PRO A 65 -5.60 -41.22 -2.79
CA PRO A 65 -6.00 -42.21 -1.79
C PRO A 65 -6.85 -43.30 -2.41
N ARG A 66 -6.62 -44.55 -2.02
CA ARG A 66 -7.39 -45.70 -2.54
C ARG A 66 -8.89 -45.54 -2.31
N GLU A 67 -9.28 -44.98 -1.18
CA GLU A 67 -10.66 -44.74 -0.75
C GLU A 67 -11.41 -43.81 -1.71
N SER A 68 -10.69 -43.00 -2.50
CA SER A 68 -11.28 -42.11 -3.52
C SER A 68 -11.90 -42.87 -4.71
N ASP A 69 -11.58 -44.16 -4.88
CA ASP A 69 -12.27 -45.05 -5.83
C ASP A 69 -13.72 -45.38 -5.39
N GLY A 70 -14.02 -45.15 -4.11
CA GLY A 70 -15.34 -45.33 -3.52
C GLY A 70 -16.12 -44.02 -3.37
N ALA A 71 -16.62 -43.81 -2.14
CA ALA A 71 -17.48 -42.67 -1.82
C ALA A 71 -16.69 -41.37 -1.54
N LEU A 72 -15.42 -41.49 -1.16
CA LEU A 72 -14.59 -40.33 -0.83
C LEU A 72 -14.36 -39.48 -2.10
N LYS A 73 -14.58 -38.18 -1.98
CA LYS A 73 -14.21 -37.21 -3.02
C LYS A 73 -13.10 -36.32 -2.49
N VAL A 74 -12.04 -36.16 -3.26
CA VAL A 74 -10.83 -35.43 -2.86
C VAL A 74 -10.56 -34.27 -3.81
N PRO A 75 -9.99 -33.16 -3.31
CA PRO A 75 -9.46 -32.12 -4.17
C PRO A 75 -8.14 -32.57 -4.81
N ALA A 76 -7.70 -31.83 -5.83
CA ALA A 76 -6.42 -32.06 -6.51
C ALA A 76 -5.43 -30.94 -6.21
N ILE A 77 -4.18 -31.29 -5.89
CA ILE A 77 -3.02 -30.39 -5.91
C ILE A 77 -2.23 -30.73 -7.18
N ILE A 78 -1.97 -29.73 -8.01
CA ILE A 78 -1.33 -29.90 -9.31
C ILE A 78 0.02 -29.18 -9.28
N ASP A 79 1.10 -29.91 -9.54
CA ASP A 79 2.39 -29.34 -9.94
C ASP A 79 2.47 -29.52 -11.47
N ALA A 80 2.57 -28.41 -12.19
CA ALA A 80 2.63 -28.40 -13.64
C ALA A 80 4.06 -28.08 -14.04
N SER A 81 4.77 -29.01 -14.68
CA SER A 81 6.20 -28.84 -14.90
C SER A 81 6.65 -29.18 -16.31
N PRO A 82 7.57 -28.39 -16.88
CA PRO A 82 8.33 -28.78 -18.06
C PRO A 82 9.62 -29.56 -17.71
N TYR A 83 9.89 -29.84 -16.42
CA TYR A 83 11.23 -30.23 -15.97
C TYR A 83 11.42 -31.70 -15.60
N TYR A 84 10.33 -32.45 -15.44
CA TYR A 84 10.33 -33.80 -14.85
C TYR A 84 11.32 -34.79 -15.48
N THR A 85 11.67 -34.64 -16.75
CA THR A 85 12.57 -35.55 -17.48
C THR A 85 13.90 -34.94 -17.93
N THR A 86 14.06 -33.61 -17.87
CA THR A 86 15.23 -32.93 -18.45
C THR A 86 16.15 -32.28 -17.42
N LEU A 87 15.58 -31.66 -16.39
CA LEU A 87 16.34 -30.96 -15.34
C LEU A 87 16.14 -31.59 -13.96
N GLY A 88 15.03 -32.30 -13.76
CA GLY A 88 14.60 -32.79 -12.45
C GLY A 88 14.02 -31.70 -11.57
N ARG A 89 13.59 -32.09 -10.37
CA ARG A 89 12.94 -31.22 -9.38
C ARG A 89 13.69 -31.28 -8.04
N GLY A 90 13.43 -30.29 -7.19
CA GLY A 90 14.04 -30.20 -5.87
C GLY A 90 15.54 -29.95 -5.91
N ASN A 91 16.18 -30.04 -4.74
CA ASN A 91 17.63 -29.93 -4.58
C ASN A 91 18.35 -31.24 -4.93
N GLU A 92 17.59 -32.32 -4.98
CA GLU A 92 17.95 -33.70 -5.29
C GLU A 92 18.04 -33.92 -6.81
N SER A 93 17.42 -33.03 -7.61
CA SER A 93 17.25 -33.20 -9.06
C SER A 93 16.48 -34.47 -9.41
N GLU A 94 15.41 -34.73 -8.67
CA GLU A 94 14.53 -35.89 -8.84
C GLU A 94 13.81 -35.85 -10.18
N HIS A 95 13.81 -36.97 -10.89
CA HIS A 95 13.11 -37.16 -12.15
C HIS A 95 11.94 -38.10 -11.93
N ILE A 96 10.88 -37.96 -12.73
CA ILE A 96 9.86 -39.01 -12.81
C ILE A 96 10.49 -40.26 -13.39
N GLU A 97 10.13 -41.43 -12.87
CA GLU A 97 10.65 -42.72 -13.31
C GLU A 97 9.57 -43.80 -13.18
N ASP A 98 9.49 -44.64 -14.21
CA ASP A 98 8.69 -45.86 -14.27
C ASP A 98 9.67 -47.03 -14.13
N VAL A 99 9.78 -47.54 -12.90
CA VAL A 99 10.84 -48.48 -12.49
C VAL A 99 10.52 -49.90 -12.94
N ASP A 100 9.23 -50.25 -12.99
CA ASP A 100 8.78 -51.59 -13.37
C ASP A 100 8.36 -51.74 -14.84
N GLY A 101 8.22 -50.61 -15.56
CA GLY A 101 7.94 -50.53 -16.98
C GLY A 101 6.47 -50.73 -17.34
N ASP A 102 5.55 -50.53 -16.40
CA ASP A 102 4.10 -50.68 -16.63
C ASP A 102 3.43 -49.43 -17.25
N GLY A 103 4.18 -48.34 -17.39
CA GLY A 103 3.73 -47.07 -17.97
C GLY A 103 3.19 -46.06 -16.94
N ILE A 104 3.18 -46.41 -15.66
CA ILE A 104 2.74 -45.60 -14.52
C ILE A 104 3.98 -45.03 -13.80
N ASN A 105 3.86 -43.84 -13.21
CA ASN A 105 4.96 -43.21 -12.50
C ASN A 105 5.14 -43.78 -11.09
N ASP A 106 6.36 -44.23 -10.79
CA ASP A 106 6.74 -44.79 -9.49
C ASP A 106 7.43 -43.76 -8.59
N VAL A 107 8.28 -42.90 -9.15
CA VAL A 107 9.08 -41.90 -8.43
C VAL A 107 8.41 -40.54 -8.55
N TRP A 108 8.06 -39.91 -7.44
CA TRP A 108 7.28 -38.67 -7.39
C TRP A 108 8.16 -37.54 -6.84
N PRO A 109 8.67 -36.64 -7.70
CA PRO A 109 9.56 -35.59 -7.24
C PRO A 109 8.85 -34.60 -6.30
N LEU A 110 9.62 -34.03 -5.35
CA LEU A 110 9.13 -33.13 -4.29
C LEU A 110 8.25 -33.83 -3.24
N PHE A 111 7.86 -33.10 -2.19
CA PHE A 111 7.16 -33.67 -1.01
C PHE A 111 5.64 -33.76 -1.11
N LEU A 112 5.04 -33.26 -2.19
CA LEU A 112 3.61 -32.96 -2.22
C LEU A 112 2.76 -34.21 -2.05
N ASP A 113 3.07 -35.28 -2.74
CA ASP A 113 2.32 -36.53 -2.69
C ASP A 113 2.56 -37.29 -1.39
N ASN A 114 3.82 -37.45 -0.94
CA ASN A 114 4.14 -38.13 0.33
C ASN A 114 3.43 -37.46 1.52
N TYR A 115 3.26 -36.14 1.47
CA TYR A 115 2.62 -35.38 2.53
C TYR A 115 1.10 -35.30 2.37
N PHE A 116 0.58 -34.94 1.20
CA PHE A 116 -0.84 -34.63 1.03
C PHE A 116 -1.73 -35.83 0.67
N VAL A 117 -1.20 -36.89 0.04
CA VAL A 117 -2.02 -38.09 -0.27
C VAL A 117 -2.54 -38.75 1.00
N PRO A 118 -1.71 -39.03 2.04
CA PRO A 118 -2.21 -39.56 3.31
C PRO A 118 -3.29 -38.69 3.98
N ARG A 119 -3.32 -37.40 3.64
CA ARG A 119 -4.23 -36.38 4.19
C ARG A 119 -5.48 -36.15 3.33
N GLY A 120 -5.69 -36.96 2.30
CA GLY A 120 -6.93 -36.97 1.53
C GLY A 120 -6.95 -36.02 0.34
N TYR A 121 -5.80 -35.85 -0.32
CA TYR A 121 -5.65 -35.10 -1.57
C TYR A 121 -5.22 -36.03 -2.70
N ALA A 122 -5.69 -35.76 -3.92
CA ALA A 122 -4.98 -36.25 -5.10
C ALA A 122 -3.83 -35.27 -5.42
N VAL A 123 -2.68 -35.80 -5.82
CA VAL A 123 -1.54 -35.02 -6.33
C VAL A 123 -1.31 -35.38 -7.79
N LEU A 124 -1.16 -34.37 -8.61
CA LEU A 124 -1.06 -34.48 -10.07
C LEU A 124 0.24 -33.83 -10.54
N LEU A 125 1.04 -34.58 -11.31
CA LEU A 125 2.19 -34.05 -12.04
C LEU A 125 1.77 -33.86 -13.49
N ALA A 126 1.49 -32.61 -13.89
CA ALA A 126 1.05 -32.29 -15.24
C ALA A 126 2.25 -32.00 -16.16
N HIS A 127 2.34 -32.72 -17.27
CA HIS A 127 3.46 -32.63 -18.21
C HIS A 127 3.16 -31.56 -19.26
N MET A 128 3.89 -30.44 -19.22
CA MET A 128 3.73 -29.39 -20.24
C MET A 128 3.93 -29.95 -21.65
N ASP A 129 3.23 -29.41 -22.65
CA ASP A 129 3.35 -29.86 -24.04
C ASP A 129 4.82 -29.90 -24.49
N GLY A 130 5.16 -31.00 -25.18
CA GLY A 130 6.50 -31.35 -25.67
C GLY A 130 7.50 -31.77 -24.60
N THR A 131 7.04 -32.02 -23.37
CA THR A 131 7.84 -32.53 -22.25
C THR A 131 7.29 -33.85 -21.72
N ALA A 132 8.15 -34.65 -21.07
CA ALA A 132 7.81 -35.94 -20.48
C ALA A 132 6.96 -36.82 -21.44
N ALA A 133 5.75 -37.22 -21.03
CA ALA A 133 4.88 -38.06 -21.84
C ALA A 133 3.92 -37.28 -22.79
N SER A 134 3.97 -35.94 -22.81
CA SER A 134 3.12 -35.11 -23.68
C SER A 134 3.65 -35.00 -25.11
N THR A 135 2.74 -34.83 -26.08
CA THR A 135 3.10 -34.46 -27.46
C THR A 135 3.24 -32.94 -27.60
N GLY A 136 3.48 -32.42 -28.81
CA GLY A 136 3.72 -30.99 -29.04
C GLY A 136 5.16 -30.54 -28.82
N CYS A 137 5.34 -29.23 -28.74
CA CYS A 137 6.63 -28.57 -28.58
C CYS A 137 6.52 -27.37 -27.63
N PRO A 138 7.43 -27.20 -26.66
CA PRO A 138 7.40 -26.07 -25.73
C PRO A 138 7.48 -24.71 -26.45
N MET A 139 6.58 -23.78 -26.16
CA MET A 139 6.56 -22.43 -26.75
C MET A 139 6.81 -21.29 -25.75
N GLN A 140 7.45 -21.60 -24.63
CA GLN A 140 7.89 -20.65 -23.60
C GLN A 140 6.73 -19.83 -23.02
N GLY A 141 5.77 -20.52 -22.41
CA GLY A 141 4.62 -19.93 -21.71
C GLY A 141 3.64 -19.22 -22.63
N GLY A 142 3.69 -19.52 -23.93
CA GLY A 142 2.73 -19.07 -24.91
C GLY A 142 1.34 -19.68 -24.71
N PRO A 143 0.35 -19.27 -25.53
CA PRO A 143 -1.03 -19.75 -25.38
C PRO A 143 -1.20 -21.26 -25.41
N GLY A 144 -0.39 -22.00 -26.18
CA GLY A 144 -0.41 -23.48 -26.23
C GLY A 144 0.01 -24.12 -24.91
N ASP A 145 1.16 -23.69 -24.35
CA ASP A 145 1.65 -24.15 -23.03
C ASP A 145 0.61 -23.90 -21.91
N ILE A 146 -0.13 -22.79 -21.98
CA ILE A 146 -1.19 -22.50 -20.99
C ILE A 146 -2.44 -23.33 -21.26
N ALA A 147 -2.79 -23.56 -22.52
CA ALA A 147 -3.94 -24.38 -22.90
C ALA A 147 -3.77 -25.84 -22.46
N SER A 148 -2.56 -26.40 -22.59
CA SER A 148 -2.25 -27.76 -22.10
C SER A 148 -2.37 -27.88 -20.60
N MET A 149 -1.99 -26.87 -19.83
CA MET A 149 -2.18 -26.93 -18.37
C MET A 149 -3.62 -26.67 -17.96
N LYS A 150 -4.32 -25.77 -18.66
CA LYS A 150 -5.76 -25.51 -18.43
C LYS A 150 -6.61 -26.75 -18.70
N VAL A 151 -6.26 -27.57 -19.70
CA VAL A 151 -7.06 -28.75 -20.08
C VAL A 151 -7.13 -29.78 -18.95
N VAL A 152 -6.11 -29.84 -18.08
CA VAL A 152 -6.12 -30.68 -16.87
C VAL A 152 -7.27 -30.30 -15.93
N ILE A 153 -7.49 -28.99 -15.71
CA ILE A 153 -8.62 -28.49 -14.92
C ILE A 153 -9.96 -28.81 -15.62
N ASP A 154 -10.02 -28.70 -16.95
CA ASP A 154 -11.21 -29.06 -17.71
C ASP A 154 -11.54 -30.55 -17.59
N TRP A 155 -10.53 -31.44 -17.60
CA TRP A 155 -10.71 -32.87 -17.41
C TRP A 155 -11.18 -33.22 -16.00
N LEU A 156 -10.56 -32.62 -14.97
CA LEU A 156 -10.99 -32.78 -13.57
C LEU A 156 -12.47 -32.40 -13.39
N GLN A 157 -12.94 -31.40 -14.14
CA GLN A 157 -14.32 -30.92 -14.13
C GLN A 157 -15.24 -31.65 -15.12
N GLY A 158 -14.77 -32.71 -15.78
CA GLY A 158 -15.54 -33.51 -16.72
C GLY A 158 -15.95 -32.77 -18.00
N ARG A 159 -15.28 -31.68 -18.34
CA ARG A 159 -15.58 -30.87 -19.55
C ARG A 159 -14.95 -31.45 -20.82
N VAL A 160 -13.89 -32.24 -20.68
CA VAL A 160 -13.17 -32.92 -21.77
C VAL A 160 -12.83 -34.36 -21.35
N PRO A 161 -12.75 -35.31 -22.30
CA PRO A 161 -12.35 -36.68 -21.99
C PRO A 161 -10.83 -36.77 -21.76
N GLY A 162 -10.43 -37.61 -20.80
CA GLY A 162 -9.07 -38.13 -20.68
C GLY A 162 -9.03 -39.59 -21.12
N PHE A 163 -7.84 -40.13 -21.34
CA PHE A 163 -7.63 -41.50 -21.80
C PHE A 163 -6.48 -42.18 -21.06
N ASP A 164 -6.57 -43.49 -20.86
CA ASP A 164 -5.43 -44.31 -20.42
C ASP A 164 -4.51 -44.68 -21.59
N ALA A 165 -3.43 -45.43 -21.33
CA ALA A 165 -2.47 -45.87 -22.33
C ALA A 165 -3.08 -46.80 -23.41
N ASP A 166 -4.18 -47.50 -23.10
CA ASP A 166 -4.92 -48.35 -24.02
C ASP A 166 -5.96 -47.56 -24.86
N GLY A 167 -6.11 -46.26 -24.59
CA GLY A 167 -7.07 -45.37 -25.25
C GLY A 167 -8.50 -45.51 -24.71
N ASN A 168 -8.70 -46.13 -23.55
CA ASN A 168 -10.01 -46.15 -22.89
C ASN A 168 -10.28 -44.80 -22.22
N PRO A 169 -11.53 -44.30 -22.26
CA PRO A 169 -11.87 -43.03 -21.64
C PRO A 169 -11.79 -43.11 -20.11
N VAL A 170 -11.10 -42.14 -19.50
CA VAL A 170 -10.98 -41.98 -18.04
C VAL A 170 -11.60 -40.66 -17.61
N THR A 171 -12.41 -40.70 -16.56
CA THR A 171 -13.08 -39.53 -15.98
C THR A 171 -12.71 -39.40 -14.51
N ALA A 172 -12.45 -38.17 -14.06
CA ALA A 172 -12.06 -37.87 -12.68
C ALA A 172 -13.26 -37.94 -11.70
N THR A 173 -13.99 -39.06 -11.66
CA THR A 173 -15.19 -39.21 -10.81
C THR A 173 -14.88 -39.11 -9.32
N TRP A 174 -13.62 -39.27 -8.92
CA TRP A 174 -13.10 -39.12 -7.56
C TRP A 174 -12.92 -37.66 -7.12
N HIS A 175 -12.93 -36.70 -8.06
CA HIS A 175 -12.63 -35.29 -7.77
C HIS A 175 -13.79 -34.58 -7.06
N ASN A 176 -13.49 -33.70 -6.11
CA ASN A 176 -14.50 -32.94 -5.37
C ASN A 176 -14.90 -31.60 -6.03
N GLY A 177 -14.36 -31.29 -7.21
CA GLY A 177 -14.61 -30.05 -7.93
C GLY A 177 -13.66 -28.90 -7.58
N LYS A 178 -12.68 -29.08 -6.70
CA LYS A 178 -11.69 -28.06 -6.34
C LYS A 178 -10.26 -28.50 -6.65
N ALA A 179 -9.51 -27.65 -7.34
CA ALA A 179 -8.10 -27.86 -7.63
C ALA A 179 -7.25 -26.67 -7.16
N GLY A 180 -6.04 -26.96 -6.70
CA GLY A 180 -4.99 -25.98 -6.47
C GLY A 180 -3.80 -26.24 -7.40
N MET A 181 -3.13 -25.18 -7.86
CA MET A 181 -1.84 -25.32 -8.58
C MET A 181 -0.72 -24.72 -7.74
N THR A 182 0.45 -25.36 -7.72
CA THR A 182 1.63 -24.88 -6.97
C THR A 182 2.89 -25.15 -7.78
N GLY A 183 3.99 -24.49 -7.43
CA GLY A 183 5.30 -24.82 -7.98
C GLY A 183 6.24 -23.62 -8.04
N LYS A 184 7.54 -23.90 -8.14
CA LYS A 184 8.61 -22.91 -8.28
C LYS A 184 8.93 -22.60 -9.73
N SER A 185 9.22 -21.34 -10.04
CA SER A 185 9.74 -20.92 -11.35
C SER A 185 8.71 -21.10 -12.47
N TYR A 186 9.04 -21.81 -13.55
CA TYR A 186 8.12 -22.09 -14.65
C TYR A 186 6.89 -22.87 -14.16
N ASP A 187 6.99 -23.69 -13.13
CA ASP A 187 5.83 -24.41 -12.57
C ASP A 187 4.79 -23.45 -11.99
N GLY A 188 5.25 -22.51 -11.16
CA GLY A 188 4.42 -21.41 -10.66
C GLY A 188 3.97 -20.46 -11.78
N THR A 189 4.74 -20.35 -12.86
CA THR A 189 4.41 -19.55 -14.04
C THR A 189 3.22 -20.14 -14.79
N LEU A 190 3.19 -21.47 -14.94
CA LEU A 190 2.05 -22.18 -15.52
C LEU A 190 0.81 -22.01 -14.63
N ALA A 191 0.97 -22.05 -13.30
CA ALA A 191 -0.13 -21.74 -12.37
C ALA A 191 -0.68 -20.31 -12.57
N ASN A 192 0.19 -19.31 -12.70
CA ASN A 192 -0.21 -17.93 -13.00
C ASN A 192 -0.95 -17.82 -14.34
N GLY A 193 -0.42 -18.45 -15.39
CA GLY A 193 -1.02 -18.43 -16.72
C GLY A 193 -2.40 -19.11 -16.77
N VAL A 194 -2.55 -20.28 -16.14
CA VAL A 194 -3.85 -20.97 -16.03
C VAL A 194 -4.84 -20.14 -15.21
N ALA A 195 -4.42 -19.54 -14.09
CA ALA A 195 -5.28 -18.67 -13.30
C ALA A 195 -5.80 -17.48 -14.12
N ALA A 196 -4.95 -16.87 -14.95
CA ALA A 196 -5.33 -15.75 -15.83
C ALA A 196 -6.38 -16.14 -16.91
N THR A 197 -6.62 -17.43 -17.15
CA THR A 197 -7.72 -17.87 -18.01
C THR A 197 -9.09 -17.74 -17.34
N GLY A 198 -9.14 -17.65 -16.01
CA GLY A 198 -10.38 -17.64 -15.22
C GLY A 198 -11.12 -18.99 -15.20
N VAL A 199 -10.41 -20.09 -15.51
CA VAL A 199 -10.98 -21.45 -15.59
C VAL A 199 -11.70 -21.84 -14.31
N GLU A 200 -12.93 -22.32 -14.45
CA GLU A 200 -13.74 -22.77 -13.31
C GLU A 200 -13.21 -24.09 -12.78
N GLY A 201 -13.02 -24.16 -11.45
CA GLY A 201 -12.47 -25.32 -10.76
C GLY A 201 -11.09 -25.07 -10.14
N LEU A 202 -10.31 -24.15 -10.70
CA LEU A 202 -9.08 -23.69 -10.08
C LEU A 202 -9.44 -22.75 -8.92
N THR A 203 -9.28 -23.26 -7.69
CA THR A 203 -9.74 -22.61 -6.47
C THR A 203 -8.64 -21.79 -5.80
N THR A 204 -7.38 -22.24 -5.89
CA THR A 204 -6.22 -21.50 -5.38
C THR A 204 -4.98 -21.75 -6.22
N ILE A 205 -4.04 -20.81 -6.22
CA ILE A 205 -2.68 -21.03 -6.70
C ILE A 205 -1.65 -20.67 -5.62
N VAL A 206 -0.50 -21.34 -5.66
CA VAL A 206 0.66 -21.08 -4.79
C VAL A 206 1.92 -20.89 -5.67
N PRO A 207 2.03 -19.75 -6.38
CA PRO A 207 3.18 -19.48 -7.25
C PRO A 207 4.42 -19.11 -6.41
N ILE A 208 5.52 -19.83 -6.60
CA ILE A 208 6.81 -19.60 -5.94
C ILE A 208 7.81 -19.09 -6.99
N SER A 209 8.39 -17.90 -6.80
CA SER A 209 9.33 -17.27 -7.76
C SER A 209 8.85 -17.38 -9.22
N ALA A 210 7.60 -17.01 -9.47
CA ALA A 210 6.91 -17.27 -10.73
C ALA A 210 6.90 -16.06 -11.68
N ILE A 211 6.91 -16.34 -12.99
CA ILE A 211 6.79 -15.33 -14.04
C ILE A 211 5.31 -15.01 -14.26
N THR A 212 5.01 -13.74 -14.55
CA THR A 212 3.68 -13.25 -14.94
C THR A 212 3.72 -12.57 -16.31
N GLU A 213 4.90 -12.10 -16.74
CA GLU A 213 5.15 -11.57 -18.07
C GLU A 213 6.51 -12.03 -18.60
N TRP A 214 6.51 -12.86 -19.63
CA TRP A 214 7.75 -13.40 -20.21
C TRP A 214 8.65 -12.33 -20.84
N TYR A 215 8.06 -11.23 -21.34
CA TYR A 215 8.85 -10.08 -21.80
C TYR A 215 9.76 -9.57 -20.69
N ARG A 216 9.23 -9.37 -19.49
CA ARG A 216 9.99 -8.87 -18.33
C ARG A 216 10.96 -9.90 -17.75
N TYR A 217 10.84 -11.17 -18.11
CA TYR A 217 11.82 -12.21 -17.74
C TYR A 217 13.04 -12.18 -18.65
N SER A 218 12.86 -11.93 -19.96
CA SER A 218 13.95 -11.93 -20.94
C SER A 218 14.45 -10.54 -21.36
N ARG A 219 13.71 -9.48 -20.97
CA ARG A 219 13.96 -8.08 -21.33
C ARG A 219 13.61 -7.13 -20.17
N THR A 220 14.17 -5.93 -20.19
CA THR A 220 13.83 -4.86 -19.23
C THR A 220 13.91 -3.51 -19.94
N GLY A 221 12.83 -2.73 -19.91
CA GLY A 221 12.82 -1.36 -20.42
C GLY A 221 13.24 -1.20 -21.89
N GLY A 222 12.86 -2.13 -22.78
CA GLY A 222 13.27 -2.11 -24.19
C GLY A 222 14.60 -2.83 -24.47
N ILE A 223 15.27 -3.33 -23.42
CA ILE A 223 16.60 -3.93 -23.53
C ILE A 223 16.53 -5.43 -23.32
N ARG A 224 17.03 -6.22 -24.28
CA ARG A 224 17.12 -7.68 -24.14
C ARG A 224 18.26 -8.11 -23.23
N HIS A 225 18.10 -9.24 -22.53
CA HIS A 225 19.19 -9.82 -21.72
C HIS A 225 20.06 -10.80 -22.50
N ASN A 226 19.49 -11.42 -23.53
CA ASN A 226 20.17 -12.38 -24.40
C ASN A 226 19.49 -12.40 -25.77
N THR A 227 20.07 -13.14 -26.72
CA THR A 227 19.53 -13.37 -28.06
C THR A 227 18.99 -14.80 -28.19
N ASP A 228 17.90 -14.98 -28.93
CA ASP A 228 17.19 -16.25 -29.16
C ASP A 228 16.84 -16.99 -27.85
N TYR A 229 16.64 -16.25 -26.76
CA TYR A 229 16.42 -16.83 -25.44
C TYR A 229 15.17 -17.73 -25.38
N PRO A 230 14.02 -17.33 -25.95
CA PRO A 230 12.84 -18.19 -26.03
C PRO A 230 13.11 -19.57 -26.62
N ALA A 231 13.83 -19.61 -27.75
CA ALA A 231 14.20 -20.85 -28.42
C ALA A 231 15.19 -21.68 -27.57
N SER A 232 16.16 -21.03 -26.93
CA SER A 232 17.13 -21.68 -26.06
C SER A 232 16.45 -22.39 -24.88
N LEU A 233 15.53 -21.71 -24.18
CA LEU A 233 14.79 -22.31 -23.07
C LEU A 233 13.86 -23.42 -23.54
N SER A 234 13.12 -23.21 -24.65
CA SER A 234 12.30 -24.24 -25.28
C SER A 234 13.11 -25.51 -25.56
N ASN A 235 14.30 -25.38 -26.17
CA ASN A 235 15.17 -26.53 -26.45
C ASN A 235 15.66 -27.25 -25.18
N THR A 236 15.90 -26.49 -24.10
CA THR A 236 16.40 -27.02 -22.83
C THR A 236 15.39 -27.97 -22.21
N VAL A 237 14.11 -27.55 -22.13
CA VAL A 237 13.03 -28.33 -21.53
C VAL A 237 12.40 -29.36 -22.47
N THR A 238 12.61 -29.23 -23.79
CA THR A 238 12.16 -30.24 -24.76
C THR A 238 12.90 -31.56 -24.52
N ASN A 239 12.14 -32.67 -24.50
CA ASN A 239 12.70 -34.02 -24.45
C ASN A 239 13.78 -34.21 -25.54
N PRO A 240 14.94 -34.81 -25.24
CA PRO A 240 16.06 -34.90 -26.18
C PRO A 240 15.73 -35.50 -27.55
N ASP A 241 14.86 -36.51 -27.59
CA ASP A 241 14.39 -37.18 -28.80
C ASP A 241 13.39 -36.35 -29.63
N ARG A 242 12.62 -35.47 -29.00
CA ARG A 242 11.71 -34.51 -29.66
C ARG A 242 12.40 -33.26 -30.19
N ARG A 243 13.63 -32.97 -29.78
CA ARG A 243 14.33 -31.73 -30.19
C ARG A 243 14.41 -31.54 -31.69
N ALA A 244 14.62 -32.59 -32.47
CA ALA A 244 14.66 -32.49 -33.93
C ALA A 244 13.30 -32.11 -34.54
N LEU A 245 12.21 -32.70 -34.02
CA LEU A 245 10.84 -32.39 -34.41
C LEU A 245 10.50 -30.92 -34.08
N CYS A 246 10.90 -30.45 -32.90
CA CYS A 246 10.59 -29.09 -32.43
C CYS A 246 11.51 -27.98 -32.97
N ALA A 247 12.46 -28.30 -33.85
CA ALA A 247 13.36 -27.29 -34.42
C ALA A 247 12.62 -26.19 -35.21
N PRO A 248 11.65 -26.49 -36.10
CA PRO A 248 10.91 -25.47 -36.83
C PRO A 248 10.07 -24.54 -35.94
N THR A 249 9.50 -25.06 -34.84
CA THR A 249 8.77 -24.26 -33.84
C THR A 249 9.69 -23.22 -33.21
N ARG A 250 10.91 -23.61 -32.84
CA ARG A 250 11.92 -22.69 -32.28
C ARG A 250 12.44 -21.68 -33.29
N GLU A 251 12.67 -22.09 -34.54
CA GLU A 251 13.03 -21.17 -35.63
C GLU A 251 11.96 -20.10 -35.83
N THR A 252 10.68 -20.49 -35.74
CA THR A 252 9.55 -19.55 -35.82
C THR A 252 9.55 -18.58 -34.63
N MET A 253 9.80 -19.06 -33.41
CA MET A 253 9.89 -18.20 -32.23
C MET A 253 11.01 -17.17 -32.36
N SER A 254 12.22 -17.60 -32.71
CA SER A 254 13.37 -16.72 -32.95
C SER A 254 13.10 -15.67 -34.01
N ALA A 255 12.35 -16.00 -35.07
CA ALA A 255 12.05 -15.06 -36.14
C ALA A 255 11.08 -13.93 -35.75
N ILE A 256 10.36 -14.07 -34.62
CA ILE A 256 9.29 -13.13 -34.21
C ILE A 256 9.44 -12.62 -32.77
N ASP A 257 10.49 -13.00 -32.04
CA ASP A 257 10.69 -12.59 -30.65
C ASP A 257 11.13 -11.12 -30.50
N GLY A 258 11.40 -10.41 -31.61
CA GLY A 258 11.74 -8.99 -31.61
C GLY A 258 13.12 -8.69 -31.03
N ASP A 259 14.08 -9.61 -31.13
CA ASP A 259 15.47 -9.38 -30.71
C ASP A 259 16.17 -8.19 -31.39
N GLU A 260 15.71 -7.80 -32.58
CA GLU A 260 16.24 -6.65 -33.33
C GLU A 260 16.00 -5.32 -32.61
N THR A 261 14.86 -5.19 -31.92
CA THR A 261 14.46 -3.96 -31.24
C THR A 261 14.52 -4.09 -29.72
N GLY A 262 14.18 -5.26 -29.17
CA GLY A 262 14.00 -5.46 -27.73
C GLY A 262 12.64 -4.98 -27.20
N ASP A 263 11.74 -4.56 -28.10
CA ASP A 263 10.45 -3.99 -27.79
C ASP A 263 9.35 -5.06 -27.60
N ILE A 264 8.22 -4.63 -27.02
CA ILE A 264 7.01 -5.43 -26.89
C ILE A 264 6.30 -5.48 -28.24
N ASN A 265 6.15 -6.69 -28.77
CA ASN A 265 5.37 -7.00 -29.97
C ASN A 265 4.25 -8.02 -29.63
N GLN A 266 3.54 -8.51 -30.64
CA GLN A 266 2.45 -9.48 -30.43
C GLN A 266 2.92 -10.79 -29.77
N PHE A 267 4.11 -11.29 -30.12
CA PHE A 267 4.68 -12.50 -29.52
C PHE A 267 4.81 -12.39 -28.00
N TRP A 268 5.28 -11.23 -27.52
CA TRP A 268 5.38 -10.94 -26.09
C TRP A 268 4.04 -10.63 -25.45
N ALA A 269 3.16 -9.91 -26.15
CA ALA A 269 1.81 -9.62 -25.65
C ALA A 269 1.02 -10.90 -25.37
N ASP A 270 1.18 -11.95 -26.19
CA ASP A 270 0.55 -13.26 -25.98
C ASP A 270 1.12 -14.08 -24.82
N ARG A 271 2.22 -13.60 -24.22
CA ARG A 271 2.93 -14.21 -23.07
C ARG A 271 2.92 -13.30 -21.83
N GLY A 272 1.99 -12.35 -21.77
CA GLY A 272 1.72 -11.55 -20.59
C GLY A 272 0.41 -11.97 -19.94
N TYR A 273 0.47 -12.49 -18.72
CA TYR A 273 -0.70 -12.93 -17.96
C TYR A 273 -1.29 -11.80 -17.12
N LEU A 274 -0.46 -10.81 -16.78
CA LEU A 274 -0.85 -9.61 -16.02
C LEU A 274 -2.01 -8.86 -16.67
N LYS A 275 -2.05 -8.78 -18.01
CA LYS A 275 -3.15 -8.15 -18.77
C LYS A 275 -4.52 -8.78 -18.49
N ASP A 276 -4.53 -10.04 -18.05
CA ASP A 276 -5.71 -10.87 -17.84
C ASP A 276 -6.00 -11.11 -16.34
N VAL A 277 -5.30 -10.42 -15.43
CA VAL A 277 -5.48 -10.52 -13.97
C VAL A 277 -6.94 -10.31 -13.51
N GLY A 278 -7.74 -9.53 -14.27
CA GLY A 278 -9.17 -9.34 -14.03
C GLY A 278 -10.04 -10.60 -14.19
N LYS A 279 -9.51 -11.68 -14.77
CA LYS A 279 -10.21 -12.97 -14.92
C LYS A 279 -9.95 -13.91 -13.75
N ILE A 280 -8.96 -13.62 -12.91
CA ILE A 280 -8.51 -14.52 -11.85
C ILE A 280 -9.57 -14.61 -10.76
N LYS A 281 -10.02 -15.84 -10.49
CA LYS A 281 -10.99 -16.17 -9.43
C LYS A 281 -10.35 -16.94 -8.27
N ALA A 282 -9.19 -17.57 -8.51
CA ALA A 282 -8.47 -18.35 -7.54
C ALA A 282 -7.82 -17.44 -6.48
N SER A 283 -7.77 -17.90 -5.23
CA SER A 283 -6.93 -17.27 -4.21
C SER A 283 -5.44 -17.45 -4.54
N VAL A 284 -4.58 -16.56 -4.05
CA VAL A 284 -3.15 -16.57 -4.38
C VAL A 284 -2.27 -16.53 -3.13
N PHE A 285 -1.49 -17.59 -2.88
CA PHE A 285 -0.41 -17.54 -1.89
C PHE A 285 0.93 -17.46 -2.62
N ALA A 286 1.46 -16.24 -2.76
CA ALA A 286 2.70 -16.00 -3.49
C ALA A 286 3.93 -16.10 -2.59
N VAL A 287 5.04 -16.64 -3.12
CA VAL A 287 6.34 -16.65 -2.44
C VAL A 287 7.41 -16.16 -3.40
N HIS A 288 8.33 -15.34 -2.92
CA HIS A 288 9.39 -14.81 -3.79
C HIS A 288 10.65 -14.40 -3.01
N GLY A 289 11.81 -14.60 -3.61
CA GLY A 289 13.07 -14.08 -3.09
C GLY A 289 13.31 -12.64 -3.51
N LEU A 290 13.51 -11.73 -2.56
CA LEU A 290 13.92 -10.34 -2.82
C LEU A 290 15.24 -10.29 -3.60
N ASN A 291 16.11 -11.27 -3.39
CA ASN A 291 17.40 -11.37 -4.06
C ASN A 291 17.40 -12.20 -5.35
N ASP A 292 16.22 -12.61 -5.83
CA ASP A 292 16.05 -13.43 -7.02
C ASP A 292 16.39 -12.62 -8.29
N ASP A 293 17.59 -12.85 -8.82
CA ASP A 293 18.05 -12.27 -10.08
C ASP A 293 17.62 -13.10 -11.31
N ASN A 294 17.08 -14.30 -11.10
CA ASN A 294 16.54 -15.15 -12.16
C ASN A 294 15.13 -14.66 -12.50
N VAL A 295 14.16 -14.89 -11.61
CA VAL A 295 12.79 -14.38 -11.73
C VAL A 295 12.70 -13.15 -10.85
N ARG A 296 12.86 -11.97 -11.45
CA ARG A 296 12.95 -10.71 -10.71
C ARG A 296 11.63 -10.29 -10.05
N MET A 297 11.73 -9.49 -8.99
CA MET A 297 10.61 -9.07 -8.14
C MET A 297 9.49 -8.34 -8.89
N SER A 298 9.75 -7.70 -10.04
CA SER A 298 8.70 -7.09 -10.86
C SER A 298 7.64 -8.09 -11.33
N GLN A 299 8.00 -9.36 -11.49
CA GLN A 299 7.06 -10.43 -11.84
C GLN A 299 5.97 -10.61 -10.76
N LEU A 300 6.36 -10.48 -9.49
CA LEU A 300 5.44 -10.54 -8.37
C LEU A 300 4.83 -9.18 -8.04
N GLY A 301 5.62 -8.11 -7.94
CA GLY A 301 5.17 -6.83 -7.39
C GLY A 301 4.01 -6.21 -8.18
N ASP A 302 4.10 -6.24 -9.51
CA ASP A 302 3.04 -5.71 -10.38
C ASP A 302 1.78 -6.60 -10.33
N TYR A 303 1.98 -7.92 -10.29
CA TYR A 303 0.89 -8.89 -10.16
C TYR A 303 0.17 -8.77 -8.81
N TRP A 304 0.93 -8.67 -7.72
CA TRP A 304 0.41 -8.50 -6.38
C TRP A 304 -0.41 -7.22 -6.23
N SER A 305 0.07 -6.12 -6.79
CA SER A 305 -0.66 -4.84 -6.82
C SER A 305 -1.96 -4.98 -7.62
N ALA A 306 -1.91 -5.61 -8.80
CA ALA A 306 -3.09 -5.81 -9.63
C ALA A 306 -4.12 -6.77 -9.01
N LEU A 307 -3.69 -7.80 -8.28
CA LEU A 307 -4.56 -8.66 -7.47
C LEU A 307 -5.21 -7.88 -6.32
N SER A 308 -4.46 -6.96 -5.71
CA SER A 308 -4.94 -6.08 -4.63
C SER A 308 -6.09 -5.19 -5.05
N GLU A 309 -5.96 -4.52 -6.20
CA GLU A 309 -7.00 -3.67 -6.77
C GLU A 309 -8.32 -4.40 -7.07
N ARG A 310 -8.30 -5.74 -7.08
CA ARG A 310 -9.43 -6.61 -7.42
C ARG A 310 -9.93 -7.44 -6.24
N ASP A 311 -9.45 -7.13 -5.03
CA ASP A 311 -9.83 -7.83 -3.80
C ASP A 311 -9.64 -9.35 -3.87
N VAL A 312 -8.65 -9.83 -4.64
CA VAL A 312 -8.36 -11.26 -4.71
C VAL A 312 -7.81 -11.72 -3.35
N PRO A 313 -8.39 -12.76 -2.72
CA PRO A 313 -7.89 -13.32 -1.46
C PRO A 313 -6.47 -13.83 -1.64
N ARG A 314 -5.54 -13.32 -0.82
CA ARG A 314 -4.12 -13.56 -1.05
C ARG A 314 -3.28 -13.55 0.21
N LYS A 315 -2.08 -14.12 0.11
CA LYS A 315 -1.01 -14.15 1.13
C LYS A 315 0.35 -14.07 0.43
N ILE A 316 1.37 -13.51 1.08
CA ILE A 316 2.70 -13.34 0.49
C ILE A 316 3.82 -13.61 1.48
N TRP A 317 4.82 -14.40 1.06
CA TRP A 317 6.09 -14.56 1.78
C TRP A 317 7.25 -14.02 0.95
N LEU A 318 8.06 -13.15 1.55
CA LEU A 318 9.24 -12.54 0.93
C LEU A 318 10.49 -12.91 1.73
N SER A 319 11.48 -13.51 1.09
CA SER A 319 12.78 -13.84 1.71
C SER A 319 13.91 -12.98 1.16
N LYS A 320 15.02 -12.85 1.89
CA LYS A 320 16.28 -12.27 1.37
C LYS A 320 17.13 -13.33 0.66
N LEU A 321 16.54 -14.40 0.17
CA LEU A 321 17.18 -15.40 -0.68
C LEU A 321 16.93 -15.09 -2.17
N GLY A 322 17.68 -15.78 -3.03
CA GLY A 322 17.49 -15.74 -4.48
C GLY A 322 16.37 -16.70 -4.91
N HIS A 323 16.64 -17.50 -5.94
CA HIS A 323 15.68 -18.41 -6.56
C HIS A 323 15.46 -19.74 -5.78
N VAL A 324 15.12 -19.64 -4.49
CA VAL A 324 15.08 -20.77 -3.53
C VAL A 324 13.65 -21.09 -3.11
N ASP A 325 13.32 -22.39 -2.97
CA ASP A 325 11.99 -22.82 -2.52
C ASP A 325 11.84 -22.64 -0.99
N PRO A 326 10.71 -22.12 -0.47
CA PRO A 326 10.46 -22.04 0.98
C PRO A 326 10.54 -23.40 1.71
N PHE A 327 10.29 -24.51 1.01
CA PHE A 327 10.52 -25.84 1.55
C PHE A 327 11.98 -26.08 1.95
N ASP A 328 12.94 -25.38 1.34
CA ASP A 328 14.36 -25.57 1.64
C ASP A 328 14.82 -24.78 2.85
N TYR A 329 14.37 -23.52 3.01
CA TYR A 329 14.93 -22.61 4.02
C TYR A 329 14.02 -22.32 5.23
N ARG A 330 12.74 -22.72 5.19
CA ARG A 330 11.77 -22.63 6.31
C ARG A 330 10.78 -23.80 6.28
N ARG A 331 11.33 -25.01 6.18
CA ARG A 331 10.56 -26.22 5.87
C ARG A 331 9.36 -26.44 6.79
N ASP A 332 9.57 -26.44 8.11
CA ASP A 332 8.52 -26.68 9.10
C ASP A 332 7.37 -25.67 8.98
N GLU A 333 7.70 -24.37 9.00
CA GLU A 333 6.70 -23.31 8.89
C GLU A 333 6.02 -23.30 7.53
N TRP A 334 6.76 -23.57 6.45
CA TRP A 334 6.22 -23.62 5.09
C TRP A 334 5.20 -24.74 4.94
N VAL A 335 5.56 -25.96 5.33
CA VAL A 335 4.67 -27.12 5.20
C VAL A 335 3.41 -26.93 6.04
N ASP A 336 3.53 -26.41 7.28
CA ASP A 336 2.36 -26.10 8.10
C ASP A 336 1.44 -25.05 7.45
N THR A 337 2.02 -23.95 6.95
CA THR A 337 1.26 -22.84 6.35
C THR A 337 0.61 -23.26 5.04
N LEU A 338 1.33 -23.96 4.16
CA LEU A 338 0.82 -24.50 2.90
C LEU A 338 -0.31 -25.49 3.16
N HIS A 339 -0.15 -26.37 4.16
CA HIS A 339 -1.18 -27.33 4.55
C HIS A 339 -2.46 -26.61 5.00
N ARG A 340 -2.35 -25.65 5.91
CA ARG A 340 -3.52 -24.87 6.37
C ARG A 340 -4.18 -24.10 5.23
N TRP A 341 -3.38 -23.55 4.31
CA TRP A 341 -3.89 -22.87 3.12
C TRP A 341 -4.70 -23.79 2.22
N PHE A 342 -4.16 -24.96 1.85
CA PHE A 342 -4.91 -25.93 1.04
C PHE A 342 -6.13 -26.48 1.76
N ASP A 343 -6.04 -26.78 3.05
CA ASP A 343 -7.18 -27.25 3.83
C ASP A 343 -8.33 -26.23 3.84
N TYR A 344 -8.03 -24.94 3.95
CA TYR A 344 -9.05 -23.89 3.89
C TYR A 344 -9.71 -23.81 2.52
N TRP A 345 -8.92 -23.66 1.45
CA TRP A 345 -9.46 -23.42 0.11
C TRP A 345 -10.04 -24.68 -0.55
N LEU A 346 -9.36 -25.82 -0.41
CA LEU A 346 -9.66 -27.07 -1.11
C LEU A 346 -10.54 -28.03 -0.30
N GLN A 347 -10.37 -28.11 1.02
CA GLN A 347 -11.18 -28.98 1.90
C GLN A 347 -12.27 -28.21 2.68
N GLY A 348 -12.20 -26.87 2.73
CA GLY A 348 -13.17 -26.04 3.46
C GLY A 348 -12.96 -26.00 4.98
N VAL A 349 -11.80 -26.45 5.47
CA VAL A 349 -11.48 -26.48 6.91
C VAL A 349 -11.27 -25.06 7.43
N GLN A 350 -11.98 -24.70 8.50
CA GLN A 350 -11.87 -23.38 9.12
C GLN A 350 -10.73 -23.38 10.15
N ASN A 351 -9.54 -22.91 9.74
CA ASN A 351 -8.31 -23.03 10.52
C ASN A 351 -7.56 -21.70 10.76
N GLY A 352 -8.21 -20.57 10.47
CA GLY A 352 -7.67 -19.24 10.78
C GLY A 352 -6.63 -18.67 9.81
N ILE A 353 -6.20 -19.42 8.78
CA ILE A 353 -5.14 -18.98 7.84
C ILE A 353 -5.43 -17.62 7.17
N MET A 354 -6.71 -17.31 6.93
CA MET A 354 -7.16 -16.05 6.32
C MET A 354 -7.29 -14.88 7.31
N THR A 355 -7.14 -15.13 8.61
CA THR A 355 -7.14 -14.09 9.66
C THR A 355 -5.74 -13.71 10.13
N GLU A 356 -4.74 -14.49 9.74
CA GLU A 356 -3.33 -14.18 9.96
C GLU A 356 -2.85 -13.00 9.12
N PRO A 357 -1.73 -12.37 9.47
CA PRO A 357 -1.09 -11.36 8.64
C PRO A 357 -0.95 -11.81 7.18
N GLN A 358 -1.20 -10.88 6.26
CA GLN A 358 -1.19 -11.17 4.82
C GLN A 358 0.23 -11.35 4.30
N ALA A 359 1.20 -10.64 4.88
CA ALA A 359 2.57 -10.61 4.42
C ALA A 359 3.54 -11.05 5.52
N THR A 360 4.47 -11.93 5.19
CA THR A 360 5.64 -12.26 6.01
C THR A 360 6.88 -11.86 5.22
N VAL A 361 7.67 -10.94 5.74
CA VAL A 361 8.83 -10.37 5.04
C VAL A 361 10.08 -10.56 5.87
N GLU A 362 11.14 -11.02 5.22
CA GLU A 362 12.45 -11.14 5.83
C GLU A 362 13.17 -9.79 5.88
N THR A 363 13.37 -9.25 7.08
CA THR A 363 13.97 -7.92 7.30
C THR A 363 15.48 -8.01 7.46
N ASP A 364 15.98 -9.09 8.06
CA ASP A 364 17.40 -9.42 8.22
C ASP A 364 17.65 -10.93 7.99
N PRO A 365 18.90 -11.38 7.74
CA PRO A 365 19.16 -12.78 7.43
C PRO A 365 18.60 -13.79 8.45
N GLY A 366 17.49 -14.44 8.09
CA GLY A 366 16.79 -15.42 8.94
C GLY A 366 15.79 -14.81 9.92
N GLU A 367 15.60 -13.50 9.90
CA GLU A 367 14.64 -12.77 10.74
C GLU A 367 13.44 -12.34 9.90
N TYR A 368 12.24 -12.76 10.33
CA TYR A 368 10.99 -12.55 9.61
C TYR A 368 10.02 -11.75 10.46
N GLU A 369 9.33 -10.81 9.83
CA GLU A 369 8.29 -10.01 10.44
C GLU A 369 6.99 -10.12 9.64
N ASP A 370 5.87 -10.01 10.35
CA ASP A 370 4.53 -10.13 9.78
C ASP A 370 3.83 -8.77 9.68
N TYR A 371 3.14 -8.53 8.56
CA TYR A 371 2.42 -7.29 8.28
C TYR A 371 1.02 -7.56 7.72
N ALA A 372 0.12 -6.59 7.93
CA ALA A 372 -1.23 -6.64 7.39
C ALA A 372 -1.28 -6.62 5.85
N SER A 373 -0.26 -6.06 5.20
CA SER A 373 -0.12 -6.05 3.74
C SER A 373 1.35 -5.89 3.34
N TRP A 374 1.65 -6.18 2.07
CA TRP A 374 2.85 -5.70 1.39
C TRP A 374 2.43 -4.86 0.17
N PRO A 375 3.06 -3.71 -0.14
CA PRO A 375 4.00 -2.98 0.70
C PRO A 375 3.50 -2.75 2.12
N VAL A 376 4.44 -2.58 3.05
CA VAL A 376 4.14 -2.42 4.48
C VAL A 376 3.18 -1.22 4.69
N PRO A 377 2.15 -1.33 5.54
CA PRO A 377 1.24 -0.21 5.80
C PRO A 377 1.97 1.06 6.24
N GLY A 378 1.52 2.21 5.75
CA GLY A 378 2.17 3.50 5.98
C GLY A 378 3.33 3.80 5.02
N THR A 379 3.56 2.98 4.00
CA THR A 379 4.47 3.32 2.91
C THR A 379 3.92 4.43 2.03
N GLU A 380 4.72 5.49 1.81
CA GLU A 380 4.40 6.59 0.92
C GLU A 380 5.56 6.88 -0.05
N PRO A 381 5.29 7.38 -1.26
CA PRO A 381 6.34 7.83 -2.17
C PRO A 381 7.00 9.12 -1.65
N VAL A 382 8.32 9.09 -1.52
CA VAL A 382 9.14 10.23 -1.10
C VAL A 382 10.08 10.61 -2.23
N ASP A 383 10.02 11.88 -2.66
CA ASP A 383 10.96 12.45 -3.61
C ASP A 383 12.33 12.67 -2.94
N VAL A 384 13.38 12.06 -3.49
CA VAL A 384 14.77 12.25 -3.07
C VAL A 384 15.59 12.73 -4.27
N PHE A 385 16.04 13.97 -4.22
CA PHE A 385 16.72 14.66 -5.31
C PHE A 385 18.18 14.22 -5.44
N LEU A 386 18.63 14.14 -6.69
CA LEU A 386 20.01 13.80 -7.06
C LEU A 386 20.82 15.12 -7.19
N SER A 387 21.20 15.69 -6.05
CA SER A 387 21.83 17.01 -5.96
C SER A 387 23.30 16.99 -6.41
N GLY A 388 23.66 17.89 -7.32
CA GLY A 388 25.03 18.03 -7.80
C GLY A 388 25.87 18.89 -6.87
N THR A 389 27.05 18.44 -6.46
CA THR A 389 27.93 19.14 -5.50
C THR A 389 29.12 19.80 -6.21
N GLU A 390 30.04 18.99 -6.74
CA GLU A 390 31.24 19.39 -7.47
C GLU A 390 31.44 18.48 -8.70
N ALA A 391 32.00 19.01 -9.78
CA ALA A 391 32.26 18.25 -10.99
C ALA A 391 33.33 17.16 -10.73
N GLY A 392 32.97 15.91 -11.01
CA GLY A 392 33.87 14.76 -10.86
C GLY A 392 33.90 14.14 -9.46
N ALA A 393 33.12 14.67 -8.51
CA ALA A 393 32.88 14.10 -7.19
C ALA A 393 31.46 13.54 -7.07
N ALA A 394 31.22 12.68 -6.06
CA ALA A 394 29.88 12.18 -5.78
C ALA A 394 28.94 13.32 -5.39
N GLY A 395 27.69 13.25 -5.86
CA GLY A 395 26.60 14.15 -5.47
C GLY A 395 25.97 13.74 -4.13
N ALA A 396 24.96 14.50 -3.72
CA ALA A 396 24.19 14.26 -2.50
C ALA A 396 22.77 13.76 -2.82
N LEU A 397 22.17 13.04 -1.88
CA LEU A 397 20.74 12.73 -1.85
C LEU A 397 20.05 13.67 -0.87
N GLU A 398 19.06 14.43 -1.35
CA GLU A 398 18.39 15.47 -0.54
C GLU A 398 16.86 15.43 -0.68
N LEU A 399 16.13 15.77 0.38
CA LEU A 399 14.66 15.93 0.37
C LEU A 399 14.19 17.22 -0.30
N GLN A 400 15.12 18.07 -0.75
CA GLN A 400 14.84 19.30 -1.47
C GLN A 400 15.59 19.31 -2.80
N ALA A 401 14.96 19.90 -3.81
CA ALA A 401 15.60 20.13 -5.10
C ALA A 401 16.71 21.18 -4.97
N GLY A 402 17.83 20.96 -5.65
CA GLY A 402 18.93 21.94 -5.69
C GLY A 402 20.30 21.29 -5.78
N GLY A 403 21.30 21.99 -5.22
CA GLY A 403 22.70 21.58 -5.23
C GLY A 403 23.65 22.74 -5.55
N GLY A 404 24.94 22.47 -5.48
CA GLY A 404 26.00 23.40 -5.89
C GLY A 404 26.17 23.50 -7.41
N LEU A 405 25.63 22.55 -8.17
CA LEU A 405 25.70 22.50 -9.64
C LEU A 405 24.34 22.16 -10.25
N ASP A 406 24.04 22.80 -11.38
CA ASP A 406 22.81 22.56 -12.15
C ASP A 406 22.87 21.29 -13.02
N SER A 407 24.08 20.79 -13.30
CA SER A 407 24.25 19.59 -14.10
C SER A 407 25.55 18.84 -13.81
N LEU A 408 25.51 17.52 -13.98
CA LEU A 408 26.66 16.63 -13.95
C LEU A 408 26.72 15.75 -15.20
N SER A 409 27.92 15.43 -15.68
CA SER A 409 28.13 14.61 -16.87
C SER A 409 29.13 13.49 -16.64
N PHE A 410 28.92 12.36 -17.31
CA PHE A 410 29.88 11.26 -17.38
C PHE A 410 29.79 10.55 -18.74
N THR A 411 30.83 9.82 -19.12
CA THR A 411 30.83 8.98 -20.32
C THR A 411 30.81 7.51 -19.90
N GLY A 412 29.69 6.84 -20.09
CA GLY A 412 29.49 5.49 -19.56
C GLY A 412 30.38 4.44 -20.22
N ALA A 413 30.79 3.44 -19.45
CA ALA A 413 31.55 2.32 -20.00
C ALA A 413 30.68 1.46 -20.95
N ALA A 414 31.33 0.74 -21.87
CA ALA A 414 30.62 -0.07 -22.86
C ALA A 414 29.88 -1.29 -22.25
N ASN A 415 30.49 -1.96 -21.25
CA ASN A 415 29.94 -3.17 -20.65
C ASN A 415 30.39 -3.32 -19.18
N PRO A 416 30.03 -2.37 -18.29
CA PRO A 416 30.53 -2.36 -16.92
C PRO A 416 29.94 -3.48 -16.08
N ASN A 417 30.74 -3.99 -15.15
CA ASN A 417 30.25 -4.84 -14.07
C ASN A 417 29.62 -3.98 -12.97
N GLU A 418 28.49 -4.41 -12.43
CA GLU A 418 27.76 -3.67 -11.39
C GLU A 418 28.59 -3.43 -10.13
N ASN A 419 29.29 -4.45 -9.62
CA ASN A 419 30.13 -4.29 -8.44
C ASN A 419 31.21 -3.23 -8.67
N THR A 420 31.77 -3.13 -9.88
CA THR A 420 32.71 -2.06 -10.23
C THR A 420 32.05 -0.68 -10.26
N LEU A 421 30.75 -0.59 -10.59
CA LEU A 421 30.01 0.68 -10.58
C LEU A 421 29.61 1.13 -9.17
N ILE A 422 29.39 0.21 -8.25
CA ILE A 422 28.95 0.57 -6.89
C ILE A 422 30.12 0.65 -5.90
N ASP A 423 31.22 -0.05 -6.15
CA ASP A 423 32.44 0.02 -5.34
C ASP A 423 33.10 1.40 -5.44
N ASP A 424 33.71 1.86 -4.34
CA ASP A 424 34.32 3.18 -4.20
C ASP A 424 33.37 4.35 -4.60
N PRO A 425 32.27 4.58 -3.86
CA PRO A 425 31.23 5.53 -4.26
C PRO A 425 31.73 6.97 -4.42
N GLU A 426 32.73 7.38 -3.63
CA GLU A 426 33.34 8.71 -3.64
C GLU A 426 34.53 8.82 -4.60
N GLY A 427 34.85 7.73 -5.30
CA GLY A 427 35.92 7.66 -6.29
C GLY A 427 35.59 8.42 -7.59
N SER A 428 36.23 8.02 -8.68
CA SER A 428 36.08 8.69 -9.98
C SER A 428 34.65 8.56 -10.54
N GLN A 429 34.05 9.70 -10.85
CA GLN A 429 32.73 9.79 -11.49
C GLN A 429 32.80 9.88 -13.04
N ALA A 430 33.92 9.45 -13.64
CA ALA A 430 34.11 9.58 -15.09
C ALA A 430 33.20 8.64 -15.91
N SER A 431 32.81 7.50 -15.32
CA SER A 431 32.06 6.42 -15.98
C SER A 431 30.66 6.18 -15.41
N ARG A 432 30.27 6.93 -14.39
CA ARG A 432 28.98 6.88 -13.67
C ARG A 432 28.80 8.15 -12.85
N LEU A 433 27.59 8.40 -12.36
CA LEU A 433 27.36 9.35 -11.27
C LEU A 433 26.85 8.60 -10.05
N VAL A 434 27.43 8.89 -8.88
CA VAL A 434 26.96 8.40 -7.59
C VAL A 434 26.42 9.58 -6.78
N PHE A 435 25.25 9.39 -6.18
CA PHE A 435 24.63 10.34 -5.24
C PHE A 435 24.45 9.63 -3.90
N LEU A 436 24.86 10.26 -2.80
CA LEU A 436 24.89 9.64 -1.48
C LEU A 436 24.10 10.45 -0.45
N SER A 437 23.39 9.78 0.44
CA SER A 437 22.93 10.38 1.70
C SER A 437 24.13 10.67 2.61
N GLU A 438 23.93 11.51 3.63
CA GLU A 438 24.76 11.44 4.83
C GLU A 438 24.50 10.12 5.58
N PRO A 439 25.39 9.69 6.50
CA PRO A 439 25.10 8.56 7.37
C PRO A 439 23.77 8.77 8.09
N LEU A 440 22.88 7.78 8.03
CA LEU A 440 21.57 7.85 8.67
C LEU A 440 21.73 7.91 10.20
N GLU A 441 20.98 8.76 10.89
CA GLU A 441 20.96 8.80 12.36
C GLU A 441 19.98 7.77 12.96
N SER A 442 19.04 7.27 12.16
CA SER A 442 18.07 6.24 12.52
C SER A 442 17.79 5.30 11.34
N ASP A 443 17.23 4.12 11.61
CA ASP A 443 16.89 3.16 10.56
C ASP A 443 15.82 3.72 9.63
N LEU A 444 16.02 3.59 8.31
CA LEU A 444 15.04 3.98 7.30
C LEU A 444 14.61 2.77 6.48
N ARG A 445 13.31 2.55 6.30
CA ARG A 445 12.82 1.41 5.52
C ARG A 445 12.14 1.83 4.23
N ILE A 446 12.47 1.12 3.16
CA ILE A 446 11.67 1.11 1.93
C ILE A 446 10.92 -0.21 1.77
N SER A 447 9.71 -0.14 1.21
CA SER A 447 8.89 -1.31 0.89
C SER A 447 8.10 -1.05 -0.40
N GLY A 448 8.38 -1.76 -1.49
CA GLY A 448 7.72 -1.56 -2.79
C GLY A 448 8.70 -1.14 -3.89
N THR A 449 8.24 -0.34 -4.85
CA THR A 449 8.98 -0.06 -6.11
C THR A 449 9.58 1.35 -6.15
N PRO A 450 10.92 1.51 -6.02
CA PRO A 450 11.58 2.77 -6.31
C PRO A 450 11.48 3.15 -7.79
N THR A 451 11.37 4.44 -8.09
CA THR A 451 11.31 4.95 -9.47
C THR A 451 12.32 6.07 -9.68
N VAL A 452 13.17 5.97 -10.70
CA VAL A 452 14.08 7.05 -11.06
C VAL A 452 13.43 7.98 -12.07
N GLN A 453 13.65 9.28 -11.91
CA GLN A 453 13.19 10.34 -12.80
C GLN A 453 14.37 11.26 -13.12
N LEU A 454 14.87 11.18 -14.34
CA LEU A 454 15.98 12.00 -14.81
C LEU A 454 15.51 13.02 -15.83
N SER A 455 15.97 14.25 -15.69
CA SER A 455 16.01 15.23 -16.76
C SER A 455 17.43 15.26 -17.32
N ALA A 456 17.64 14.79 -18.55
CA ALA A 456 19.00 14.58 -19.05
C ALA A 456 19.12 14.74 -20.57
N ALA A 457 20.35 14.95 -21.04
CA ALA A 457 20.71 14.98 -22.46
C ALA A 457 21.81 13.94 -22.76
N LEU A 458 21.71 13.30 -23.92
CA LEU A 458 22.71 12.35 -24.43
C LEU A 458 23.50 12.99 -25.58
N ASP A 459 24.76 12.59 -25.76
CA ASP A 459 25.56 12.96 -26.95
C ASP A 459 25.34 12.02 -28.15
N GLN A 460 24.61 10.92 -27.95
CA GLN A 460 24.19 9.97 -28.98
C GLN A 460 22.66 9.93 -29.11
N PRO A 461 22.11 9.50 -30.26
CA PRO A 461 20.67 9.39 -30.45
C PRO A 461 19.98 8.32 -29.59
N GLN A 462 20.76 7.39 -29.02
CA GLN A 462 20.27 6.30 -28.20
C GLN A 462 21.37 5.82 -27.26
N SER A 463 21.03 5.56 -26.01
CA SER A 463 21.80 4.70 -25.11
C SER A 463 20.86 3.99 -24.14
N ASN A 464 21.37 2.96 -23.48
CA ASN A 464 20.71 2.47 -22.28
C ASN A 464 20.91 3.49 -21.16
N LEU A 465 19.96 3.52 -20.23
CA LEU A 465 19.99 4.26 -18.99
C LEU A 465 19.79 3.26 -17.87
N SER A 466 20.59 3.35 -16.82
CA SER A 466 20.54 2.43 -15.70
C SER A 466 20.67 3.17 -14.38
N ALA A 467 19.96 2.67 -13.38
CA ALA A 467 20.06 3.14 -12.02
C ALA A 467 20.17 1.95 -11.06
N ILE A 468 21.00 2.11 -10.03
CA ILE A 468 21.22 1.12 -8.98
C ILE A 468 21.02 1.81 -7.64
N LEU A 469 20.12 1.29 -6.81
CA LEU A 469 19.98 1.67 -5.41
C LEU A 469 20.89 0.79 -4.55
N VAL A 470 21.69 1.42 -3.71
CA VAL A 470 22.76 0.78 -2.95
C VAL A 470 22.64 1.15 -1.48
N ASP A 471 22.86 0.17 -0.62
CA ASP A 471 23.05 0.33 0.82
C ASP A 471 24.55 0.26 1.11
N TYR A 472 25.15 1.36 1.56
CA TYR A 472 26.56 1.47 1.93
C TYR A 472 26.71 1.39 3.45
N GLY A 473 27.32 0.30 3.91
CA GLY A 473 27.57 0.04 5.32
C GLY A 473 27.98 -1.41 5.53
N THR A 474 28.91 -1.63 6.45
CA THR A 474 29.46 -2.98 6.71
C THR A 474 28.52 -3.76 7.60
N THR A 475 27.90 -4.79 7.03
CA THR A 475 27.03 -5.72 7.75
C THR A 475 27.05 -7.10 7.11
N VAL A 476 26.55 -8.10 7.84
CA VAL A 476 26.36 -9.46 7.35
C VAL A 476 25.12 -9.51 6.46
N ARG A 477 25.25 -10.11 5.29
CA ARG A 477 24.18 -10.26 4.31
C ARG A 477 24.13 -11.67 3.75
N THR A 478 22.99 -12.02 3.17
CA THR A 478 22.84 -13.26 2.40
C THR A 478 23.29 -13.04 0.96
N PRO A 479 24.43 -13.61 0.53
CA PRO A 479 24.99 -13.35 -0.78
C PRO A 479 24.13 -13.96 -1.90
N ARG A 480 23.99 -13.27 -3.03
CA ARG A 480 23.24 -13.78 -4.20
C ARG A 480 23.94 -14.95 -4.91
N SER A 481 25.25 -15.08 -4.75
CA SER A 481 26.05 -16.07 -5.45
C SER A 481 27.24 -16.53 -4.59
N PRO A 482 27.64 -17.81 -4.68
CA PRO A 482 26.94 -18.91 -5.37
C PRO A 482 25.67 -19.37 -4.64
N GLY A 483 24.76 -20.02 -5.38
CA GLY A 483 23.67 -20.82 -4.80
C GLY A 483 22.51 -20.02 -4.21
N ASP A 484 22.27 -18.79 -4.70
CA ASP A 484 21.09 -17.99 -4.32
C ASP A 484 20.91 -17.78 -2.80
N GLY A 485 22.03 -17.79 -2.06
CA GLY A 485 22.05 -17.58 -0.62
C GLY A 485 21.98 -18.85 0.23
N VAL A 486 21.94 -20.05 -0.37
CA VAL A 486 21.95 -21.32 0.36
C VAL A 486 23.01 -22.29 -0.14
N VAL A 487 23.24 -23.37 0.62
CA VAL A 487 24.04 -24.52 0.21
C VAL A 487 23.43 -25.79 0.79
N ASN A 488 23.32 -26.84 -0.03
CA ASN A 488 22.86 -28.14 0.44
C ASN A 488 23.85 -28.73 1.44
N THR A 489 23.33 -29.35 2.49
CA THR A 489 24.10 -30.12 3.46
C THR A 489 24.14 -31.60 3.05
N GLU A 490 24.85 -32.43 3.82
CA GLU A 490 24.79 -33.89 3.70
C GLU A 490 23.62 -34.50 4.50
N GLN A 491 22.84 -33.68 5.21
CA GLN A 491 21.70 -34.11 6.02
C GLN A 491 20.41 -34.04 5.21
N SER A 492 19.47 -34.93 5.53
CA SER A 492 18.12 -34.91 4.98
C SER A 492 17.09 -35.06 6.10
N SER A 493 15.93 -34.44 5.90
CA SER A 493 14.75 -34.64 6.75
C SER A 493 13.58 -35.14 5.91
N CYS A 494 12.79 -36.03 6.49
CA CYS A 494 11.72 -36.71 5.77
C CYS A 494 10.34 -36.13 6.09
N TRP A 495 9.55 -35.90 5.05
CA TRP A 495 8.32 -35.11 5.06
C TRP A 495 7.17 -35.84 4.37
N GLY A 496 6.63 -36.85 5.04
CA GLY A 496 5.53 -37.65 4.51
C GLY A 496 5.77 -39.14 4.70
N GLU A 497 4.93 -39.94 4.03
CA GLU A 497 5.08 -41.38 3.96
C GLU A 497 5.86 -41.78 2.70
N ALA A 498 6.72 -42.79 2.81
CA ALA A 498 7.50 -43.32 1.69
C ALA A 498 6.87 -44.61 1.14
N SER A 499 7.24 -44.98 -0.09
CA SER A 499 6.94 -46.29 -0.70
C SER A 499 8.23 -47.08 -0.97
N GLU A 500 8.14 -48.17 -1.73
CA GLU A 500 9.31 -48.96 -2.15
C GLU A 500 10.20 -48.18 -3.14
N ASN A 501 9.58 -47.40 -4.03
CA ASN A 501 10.25 -46.71 -5.13
C ASN A 501 10.39 -45.20 -4.92
N ASP A 502 9.65 -44.64 -3.96
CA ASP A 502 9.57 -43.20 -3.71
C ASP A 502 9.86 -42.88 -2.25
N ASP A 503 10.92 -42.12 -2.00
CA ASP A 503 11.32 -41.72 -0.66
C ASP A 503 10.87 -40.29 -0.35
N ALA A 504 10.58 -40.03 0.92
CA ALA A 504 10.05 -38.74 1.35
C ALA A 504 11.15 -37.85 1.99
N CYS A 505 12.43 -38.04 1.67
CA CYS A 505 13.55 -37.44 2.39
C CYS A 505 14.36 -36.45 1.57
N TYR A 506 14.39 -35.19 2.01
CA TYR A 506 14.96 -34.08 1.23
C TYR A 506 16.14 -33.44 1.94
N LEU A 507 17.16 -33.07 1.17
CA LEU A 507 18.36 -32.38 1.61
C LEU A 507 18.00 -31.12 2.39
N GLU A 508 18.65 -30.95 3.54
CA GLU A 508 18.58 -29.71 4.30
C GLU A 508 19.57 -28.71 3.71
N VAL A 509 19.24 -27.43 3.78
CA VAL A 509 20.14 -26.36 3.32
C VAL A 509 20.62 -25.52 4.50
N GLU A 510 21.85 -25.04 4.39
CA GLU A 510 22.37 -23.99 5.25
C GLU A 510 22.36 -22.66 4.52
N ARG A 511 21.98 -21.60 5.24
CA ARG A 511 22.03 -20.24 4.74
C ARG A 511 23.48 -19.75 4.67
N ARG A 512 23.84 -19.17 3.53
CA ARG A 512 25.11 -18.48 3.35
C ARG A 512 25.05 -17.08 3.96
N SER A 513 26.16 -16.67 4.55
CA SER A 513 26.35 -15.34 5.11
C SER A 513 27.69 -14.77 4.67
N ALA A 514 27.72 -13.49 4.34
CA ALA A 514 28.92 -12.76 3.97
C ALA A 514 28.88 -11.35 4.56
N GLU A 515 29.97 -10.92 5.19
CA GLU A 515 30.15 -9.52 5.58
C GLU A 515 30.56 -8.70 4.35
N THR A 516 29.82 -7.64 4.07
CA THR A 516 30.03 -6.78 2.89
C THR A 516 29.86 -5.32 3.28
N SER A 517 30.67 -4.42 2.71
CA SER A 517 30.63 -2.97 2.95
C SER A 517 29.59 -2.22 2.10
N PHE A 518 29.01 -2.87 1.10
CA PHE A 518 27.95 -2.34 0.27
C PHE A 518 27.05 -3.44 -0.27
N TRP A 519 25.83 -3.08 -0.62
CA TRP A 519 24.85 -4.01 -1.18
C TRP A 519 23.99 -3.37 -2.24
N ARG A 520 23.92 -4.00 -3.41
CA ARG A 520 22.89 -3.67 -4.40
C ARG A 520 21.53 -4.03 -3.82
N VAL A 521 20.74 -3.02 -3.45
CA VAL A 521 19.36 -3.20 -2.99
C VAL A 521 18.51 -3.59 -4.20
N THR A 522 18.42 -2.71 -5.19
CA THR A 522 17.67 -2.94 -6.43
C THR A 522 18.28 -2.18 -7.60
N ARG A 523 17.87 -2.49 -8.83
CA ARG A 523 18.32 -1.84 -10.07
C ARG A 523 17.17 -1.74 -11.07
N GLY A 524 17.34 -0.88 -12.07
CA GLY A 524 16.41 -0.75 -13.19
C GLY A 524 17.12 -0.19 -14.41
N VAL A 525 16.64 -0.53 -15.60
CA VAL A 525 17.19 -0.06 -16.88
C VAL A 525 16.10 0.38 -17.85
N LEU A 526 16.45 1.28 -18.76
CA LEU A 526 15.58 1.80 -19.82
C LEU A 526 16.42 2.09 -21.08
N ASP A 527 15.96 1.66 -22.26
CA ASP A 527 16.43 2.21 -23.53
C ASP A 527 15.88 3.64 -23.67
N SER A 528 16.76 4.62 -23.83
CA SER A 528 16.37 6.04 -23.98
C SER A 528 15.38 6.31 -25.12
N SER A 529 15.33 5.46 -26.16
CA SER A 529 14.37 5.57 -27.25
C SER A 529 12.96 5.19 -26.82
N ASN A 530 12.84 4.35 -25.79
CA ASN A 530 11.58 3.85 -25.25
C ASN A 530 11.02 4.70 -24.11
N ARG A 531 11.49 5.94 -23.95
CA ARG A 531 11.05 6.86 -22.87
C ARG A 531 9.52 7.10 -22.83
N GLU A 532 8.84 6.98 -23.98
CA GLU A 532 7.38 7.19 -24.10
C GLU A 532 6.59 5.88 -24.25
N SER A 533 7.21 4.81 -24.77
CA SER A 533 6.54 3.55 -25.09
C SER A 533 7.54 2.41 -25.26
N LEU A 534 7.15 1.22 -24.79
CA LEU A 534 7.86 -0.04 -25.01
C LEU A 534 7.32 -0.83 -26.21
N ILE A 535 6.30 -0.32 -26.90
CA ILE A 535 5.67 -1.03 -28.02
C ILE A 535 6.52 -0.91 -29.28
N ASP A 536 6.70 -2.03 -29.98
CA ASP A 536 7.49 -2.12 -31.20
C ASP A 536 7.03 -1.10 -32.26
N GLY A 537 8.00 -0.43 -32.88
CA GLY A 537 7.76 0.66 -33.83
C GLY A 537 7.34 1.99 -33.22
N GLN A 538 7.24 2.12 -31.89
CA GLN A 538 6.94 3.38 -31.18
C GLN A 538 8.14 4.01 -30.48
N ALA A 539 9.30 3.35 -30.48
CA ALA A 539 10.54 3.92 -29.98
C ALA A 539 10.90 5.20 -30.75
N THR A 540 11.29 6.25 -30.02
CA THR A 540 11.68 7.54 -30.60
C THR A 540 13.09 7.92 -30.14
N PRO A 541 14.10 7.86 -31.02
CA PRO A 541 15.46 8.27 -30.65
C PRO A 541 15.51 9.71 -30.14
N VAL A 542 16.45 9.99 -29.23
CA VAL A 542 16.67 11.35 -28.74
C VAL A 542 17.45 12.17 -29.76
N VAL A 543 17.28 13.49 -29.72
CA VAL A 543 18.15 14.41 -30.46
C VAL A 543 19.39 14.70 -29.60
N PRO A 544 20.62 14.41 -30.07
CA PRO A 544 21.83 14.67 -29.30
C PRO A 544 21.92 16.11 -28.79
N GLY A 545 22.25 16.26 -27.50
CA GLY A 545 22.35 17.55 -26.80
C GLY A 545 21.02 18.18 -26.38
N GLN A 546 19.87 17.65 -26.81
CA GLN A 546 18.57 18.08 -26.32
C GLN A 546 18.22 17.35 -25.02
N LYS A 547 17.64 18.10 -24.07
CA LYS A 547 17.20 17.59 -22.77
C LYS A 547 15.82 16.92 -22.90
N TYR A 548 15.67 15.75 -22.29
CA TYR A 548 14.44 14.95 -22.22
C TYR A 548 14.20 14.49 -20.78
N GLY A 549 12.94 14.17 -20.47
CA GLY A 549 12.58 13.44 -19.26
C GLY A 549 12.66 11.93 -19.51
N PHE A 550 13.25 11.21 -18.56
CA PHE A 550 13.30 9.75 -18.52
C PHE A 550 12.77 9.29 -17.18
N SER A 551 11.84 8.33 -17.18
CA SER A 551 11.34 7.73 -15.94
C SER A 551 11.21 6.22 -16.11
N TRP A 552 11.73 5.47 -15.15
CA TRP A 552 11.59 4.02 -15.13
C TRP A 552 11.63 3.48 -13.69
N PRO A 553 10.88 2.40 -13.41
CA PRO A 553 10.94 1.71 -12.13
C PRO A 553 12.23 0.90 -11.99
N LEU A 554 12.68 0.72 -10.75
CA LEU A 554 13.62 -0.31 -10.34
C LEU A 554 12.83 -1.57 -9.96
N GLU A 555 13.49 -2.70 -9.73
CA GLU A 555 12.79 -3.88 -9.21
C GLU A 555 12.19 -3.59 -7.82
N PRO A 556 10.94 -4.02 -7.52
CA PRO A 556 10.36 -3.92 -6.20
C PRO A 556 11.24 -4.59 -5.15
N TYR A 557 11.32 -4.02 -3.95
CA TYR A 557 12.18 -4.54 -2.89
C TYR A 557 11.66 -4.17 -1.48
N ASP A 558 12.19 -4.82 -0.45
CA ASP A 558 11.97 -4.45 0.95
C ASP A 558 13.32 -4.42 1.70
N GLN A 559 13.70 -3.23 2.17
CA GLN A 559 15.02 -3.00 2.78
C GLN A 559 14.92 -2.00 3.93
N VAL A 560 15.44 -2.41 5.09
CA VAL A 560 15.81 -1.51 6.18
C VAL A 560 17.26 -1.06 5.95
N PHE A 561 17.49 0.24 5.86
CA PHE A 561 18.82 0.85 5.88
C PHE A 561 19.16 1.19 7.33
N PRO A 562 20.12 0.51 7.96
CA PRO A 562 20.44 0.74 9.38
C PRO A 562 21.02 2.14 9.65
N ALA A 563 20.84 2.63 10.88
CA ALA A 563 21.56 3.80 11.37
C ALA A 563 23.09 3.64 11.17
N GLY A 564 23.73 4.71 10.71
CA GLY A 564 25.14 4.77 10.34
C GLY A 564 25.45 4.32 8.91
N HIS A 565 24.51 3.66 8.21
CA HIS A 565 24.65 3.37 6.79
C HIS A 565 24.35 4.61 5.95
N ARG A 566 24.71 4.56 4.66
CA ARG A 566 24.35 5.57 3.65
C ARG A 566 23.53 4.92 2.55
N ILE A 567 22.53 5.65 2.06
CA ILE A 567 21.80 5.29 0.84
C ILE A 567 22.56 5.88 -0.34
N GLY A 568 22.70 5.10 -1.41
CA GLY A 568 23.33 5.59 -2.64
C GLY A 568 22.53 5.27 -3.89
N VAL A 569 22.54 6.20 -4.84
CA VAL A 569 21.99 6.02 -6.18
C VAL A 569 23.13 6.13 -7.18
N VAL A 570 23.34 5.06 -7.96
CA VAL A 570 24.33 5.03 -9.03
C VAL A 570 23.62 5.11 -10.38
N VAL A 571 23.88 6.17 -11.13
CA VAL A 571 23.41 6.37 -12.51
C VAL A 571 24.52 5.99 -13.48
N ALA A 572 24.20 5.10 -14.42
CA ALA A 572 25.10 4.66 -15.49
C ALA A 572 24.34 4.50 -16.81
N THR A 573 25.03 4.30 -17.94
CA THR A 573 24.35 4.04 -19.23
C THR A 573 24.10 2.55 -19.44
N ASN A 574 25.17 1.75 -19.56
CA ASN A 574 25.08 0.31 -19.83
C ASN A 574 25.36 -0.52 -18.58
N LEU A 575 24.84 -1.75 -18.54
CA LEU A 575 25.15 -2.77 -17.54
C LEU A 575 25.45 -4.10 -18.22
N ARG A 576 26.38 -4.87 -17.67
CA ARG A 576 26.66 -6.23 -18.16
C ARG A 576 25.40 -7.10 -18.07
N GLY A 577 25.09 -7.80 -19.17
CA GLY A 577 23.91 -8.66 -19.28
C GLY A 577 22.69 -7.96 -19.89
N PHE A 578 22.79 -6.69 -20.25
CA PHE A 578 21.75 -5.93 -20.93
C PHE A 578 22.24 -5.57 -22.34
N VAL A 579 21.82 -6.38 -23.31
CA VAL A 579 22.35 -6.43 -24.68
C VAL A 579 21.56 -5.49 -25.60
N ALA A 580 21.75 -4.19 -25.41
CA ALA A 580 21.36 -3.13 -26.33
C ALA A 580 22.19 -1.88 -26.01
N GLY A 581 22.01 -0.78 -26.74
CA GLY A 581 22.61 0.51 -26.37
C GLY A 581 23.86 0.89 -27.14
N THR A 582 23.97 2.17 -27.49
CA THR A 582 25.22 2.74 -28.00
C THR A 582 26.25 2.81 -26.87
N PRO A 583 27.38 2.06 -26.96
CA PRO A 583 28.42 2.10 -25.93
C PRO A 583 29.11 3.46 -25.91
N ALA A 584 29.73 3.82 -24.79
CA ALA A 584 30.51 5.06 -24.64
C ALA A 584 29.71 6.36 -24.89
N THR A 585 28.42 6.36 -24.55
CA THR A 585 27.56 7.56 -24.59
C THR A 585 27.85 8.46 -23.38
N THR A 586 27.91 9.77 -23.62
CA THR A 586 27.96 10.80 -22.58
C THR A 586 26.54 11.18 -22.18
N LEU A 587 26.23 11.03 -20.88
CA LEU A 587 24.98 11.47 -20.28
C LEU A 587 25.25 12.74 -19.47
N THR A 588 24.42 13.76 -19.67
CA THR A 588 24.41 15.01 -18.87
C THR A 588 23.09 15.10 -18.13
N VAL A 589 23.12 14.92 -16.81
CA VAL A 589 21.97 14.95 -15.91
C VAL A 589 21.77 16.37 -15.38
N ASP A 590 20.55 16.87 -15.43
CA ASP A 590 20.10 18.09 -14.77
C ASP A 590 19.78 17.78 -13.31
N THR A 591 20.68 18.20 -12.42
CA THR A 591 20.61 17.91 -10.99
C THR A 591 19.66 18.83 -10.23
N THR A 592 19.10 19.86 -10.88
CA THR A 592 18.12 20.75 -10.24
C THR A 592 16.73 20.12 -10.10
N VAL A 593 16.44 19.06 -10.86
CA VAL A 593 15.11 18.42 -10.91
C VAL A 593 15.14 16.90 -10.92
N SER A 594 16.29 16.28 -11.22
CA SER A 594 16.38 14.81 -11.26
C SER A 594 16.31 14.22 -9.85
N LYS A 595 15.60 13.10 -9.72
CA LYS A 595 15.29 12.48 -8.43
C LYS A 595 15.11 10.98 -8.54
N ILE A 596 15.18 10.30 -7.40
CA ILE A 596 14.61 8.98 -7.19
C ILE A 596 13.40 9.13 -6.26
N VAL A 597 12.30 8.47 -6.59
CA VAL A 597 11.13 8.35 -5.72
C VAL A 597 11.26 7.04 -4.94
N LEU A 598 11.40 7.13 -3.63
CA LEU A 598 11.54 5.99 -2.73
C LEU A 598 10.21 5.67 -2.04
N PRO A 599 9.78 4.40 -1.95
CA PRO A 599 8.58 4.02 -1.22
C PRO A 599 8.91 3.83 0.27
N VAL A 600 8.90 4.91 1.04
CA VAL A 600 9.37 4.95 2.43
C VAL A 600 8.24 4.58 3.41
N VAL A 601 8.50 3.62 4.30
CA VAL A 601 7.59 3.30 5.41
C VAL A 601 7.61 4.46 6.42
N GLY A 602 6.45 5.06 6.68
CA GLY A 602 6.33 6.29 7.49
C GLY A 602 6.49 7.59 6.68
N GLY A 603 6.59 7.47 5.35
CA GLY A 603 6.58 8.60 4.42
C GLY A 603 7.70 9.62 4.61
N LEU A 604 7.40 10.87 4.24
CA LEU A 604 8.40 11.96 4.25
C LEU A 604 8.90 12.27 5.67
N GLN A 605 8.07 12.08 6.70
CA GLN A 605 8.50 12.27 8.09
C GLN A 605 9.59 11.28 8.48
N ALA A 606 9.41 9.98 8.20
CA ALA A 606 10.45 8.98 8.49
C ALA A 606 11.75 9.25 7.72
N ALA A 607 11.63 9.72 6.47
CA ALA A 607 12.79 10.13 5.68
C ALA A 607 13.53 11.33 6.33
N ALA A 608 12.80 12.31 6.87
CA ALA A 608 13.36 13.46 7.58
C ALA A 608 14.02 13.03 8.91
N ASP A 609 13.36 12.18 9.69
CA ASP A 609 13.84 11.67 10.98
C ASP A 609 15.11 10.81 10.85
N SER A 610 15.37 10.26 9.65
CA SER A 610 16.63 9.57 9.35
C SER A 610 17.84 10.50 9.31
N ALA A 611 17.63 11.82 9.17
CA ALA A 611 18.62 12.90 9.06
C ALA A 611 19.66 12.79 7.92
N GLY A 612 19.76 11.64 7.24
CA GLY A 612 20.75 11.43 6.18
C GLY A 612 20.35 12.01 4.81
N LEU A 613 19.07 12.30 4.59
CA LEU A 613 18.55 12.85 3.34
C LEU A 613 18.37 14.38 3.39
N GLY A 614 18.96 15.05 4.38
CA GLY A 614 18.74 16.47 4.63
C GLY A 614 17.34 16.76 5.19
N VAL A 615 16.97 18.04 5.21
CA VAL A 615 15.67 18.49 5.76
C VAL A 615 14.64 18.69 4.64
N PRO A 616 13.36 18.34 4.84
CA PRO A 616 12.31 18.69 3.89
C PRO A 616 12.14 20.21 3.75
N ALA A 617 11.48 20.65 2.68
CA ALA A 617 11.07 22.03 2.54
C ALA A 617 10.11 22.42 3.69
N PRO A 618 10.23 23.63 4.26
CA PRO A 618 9.28 24.10 5.25
C PRO A 618 7.90 24.26 4.61
N VAL A 619 6.87 24.13 5.43
CA VAL A 619 5.46 24.29 5.04
C VAL A 619 4.93 25.62 5.52
N THR A 620 3.89 26.13 4.86
CA THR A 620 3.27 27.40 5.22
C THR A 620 1.85 27.22 5.75
N LEU A 621 1.50 28.00 6.77
CA LEU A 621 0.12 28.18 7.24
C LEU A 621 -0.34 29.60 6.92
N GLY A 622 -1.26 29.70 5.98
CA GLY A 622 -2.00 30.93 5.69
C GLY A 622 -3.19 31.12 6.62
N PHE A 623 -3.64 32.37 6.77
CA PHE A 623 -4.84 32.71 7.53
C PHE A 623 -5.81 33.45 6.62
N ASP A 624 -6.96 32.84 6.35
CA ASP A 624 -8.03 33.47 5.58
C ASP A 624 -9.06 34.03 6.54
N LEU A 625 -9.21 35.35 6.54
CA LEU A 625 -10.14 36.06 7.41
C LEU A 625 -11.51 36.30 6.78
N GLY A 626 -11.76 35.81 5.56
CA GLY A 626 -13.02 36.03 4.84
C GLY A 626 -13.22 37.49 4.38
N GLY A 627 -12.16 38.29 4.36
CA GLY A 627 -12.22 39.73 4.04
C GLY A 627 -12.46 40.65 5.24
N HIS A 628 -12.43 40.11 6.46
CA HIS A 628 -12.63 40.86 7.71
C HIS A 628 -11.30 41.09 8.44
N GLY A 629 -11.26 42.14 9.28
CA GLY A 629 -10.12 42.43 10.15
C GLY A 629 -8.81 42.79 9.43
N GLU A 630 -7.73 42.84 10.20
CA GLU A 630 -6.37 43.04 9.67
C GLU A 630 -5.73 41.71 9.24
N ALA A 631 -5.05 41.72 8.09
CA ALA A 631 -4.41 40.52 7.55
C ALA A 631 -3.33 39.96 8.50
N ILE A 632 -3.41 38.67 8.81
CA ILE A 632 -2.42 37.96 9.61
C ILE A 632 -1.32 37.43 8.66
N PRO A 633 -0.03 37.71 8.92
CA PRO A 633 1.06 37.16 8.12
C PRO A 633 1.06 35.63 8.13
N GLU A 634 1.39 35.02 6.99
CA GLU A 634 1.60 33.58 6.93
C GLU A 634 2.74 33.14 7.86
N GLN A 635 2.60 31.93 8.41
CA GLN A 635 3.66 31.29 9.18
C GLN A 635 4.42 30.31 8.30
N THR A 636 5.75 30.33 8.35
CA THR A 636 6.60 29.30 7.77
C THR A 636 7.11 28.41 8.89
N VAL A 637 6.79 27.12 8.83
CA VAL A 637 7.04 26.13 9.87
C VAL A 637 7.90 25.01 9.29
N ALA A 638 8.85 24.49 10.06
CA ALA A 638 9.60 23.31 9.63
C ALA A 638 8.64 22.13 9.44
N TYR A 639 8.91 21.27 8.45
CA TYR A 639 8.06 20.12 8.19
C TYR A 639 7.92 19.23 9.43
N GLY A 640 6.69 18.86 9.78
CA GLY A 640 6.40 18.02 10.95
C GLY A 640 6.36 18.77 12.29
N GLU A 641 6.64 20.07 12.30
CA GLU A 641 6.50 20.90 13.50
C GLU A 641 5.10 21.54 13.59
N THR A 642 4.72 22.01 14.77
CA THR A 642 3.42 22.66 15.01
C THR A 642 3.46 24.15 14.68
N ALA A 643 2.38 24.67 14.09
CA ALA A 643 2.18 26.11 13.93
C ALA A 643 1.75 26.77 15.25
N VAL A 644 1.95 28.08 15.37
CA VAL A 644 1.52 28.85 16.56
C VAL A 644 0.15 29.45 16.30
N GLU A 645 -0.81 29.22 17.18
CA GLU A 645 -2.12 29.88 17.07
C GLU A 645 -1.95 31.41 17.21
N PRO A 646 -2.44 32.22 16.24
CA PRO A 646 -2.36 33.67 16.35
C PRO A 646 -3.33 34.19 17.42
N SER A 647 -3.09 35.41 17.91
CA SER A 647 -4.10 36.10 18.72
C SER A 647 -5.41 36.22 17.95
N ALA A 648 -6.55 36.02 18.63
CA ALA A 648 -7.87 36.13 18.03
C ALA A 648 -7.99 37.45 17.24
N PRO A 649 -8.30 37.38 15.92
CA PRO A 649 -8.47 38.56 15.11
C PRO A 649 -9.71 39.35 15.54
N THR A 650 -9.73 40.64 15.20
CA THR A 650 -10.87 41.52 15.47
C THR A 650 -11.38 42.11 14.16
N ALA A 651 -12.70 42.32 14.08
CA ALA A 651 -13.38 42.94 12.95
C ALA A 651 -14.55 43.77 13.47
N ASP A 652 -14.90 44.85 12.75
CA ASP A 652 -16.06 45.68 13.09
C ASP A 652 -17.35 44.84 12.95
N GLU A 653 -18.24 44.96 13.95
CA GLU A 653 -19.58 44.33 13.98
C GLU A 653 -19.61 42.77 13.90
N LEU A 654 -18.45 42.12 14.08
CA LEU A 654 -18.31 40.66 13.99
C LEU A 654 -17.51 40.07 15.16
N PHE A 655 -17.91 38.87 15.58
CA PHE A 655 -17.29 38.12 16.66
C PHE A 655 -16.56 36.89 16.12
N PHE A 656 -15.27 36.80 16.38
CA PHE A 656 -14.44 35.67 15.99
C PHE A 656 -14.85 34.40 16.75
N GLN A 657 -15.18 33.33 16.01
CA GLN A 657 -15.67 32.06 16.54
C GLN A 657 -14.59 30.96 16.60
N GLY A 658 -13.40 31.22 16.05
CA GLY A 658 -12.30 30.26 15.99
C GLY A 658 -11.79 30.01 14.58
N TRP A 659 -10.73 29.21 14.50
CA TRP A 659 -10.08 28.80 13.28
C TRP A 659 -10.58 27.42 12.82
N PHE A 660 -10.71 27.26 11.50
CA PHE A 660 -11.18 26.03 10.86
C PHE A 660 -10.23 25.58 9.74
N ALA A 661 -10.16 24.28 9.49
CA ALA A 661 -9.31 23.69 8.46
C ALA A 661 -9.95 23.71 7.06
N ASP A 662 -11.24 24.03 6.98
CA ASP A 662 -12.04 24.15 5.77
C ASP A 662 -12.80 25.48 5.72
N ALA A 663 -13.05 25.95 4.50
CA ALA A 663 -13.74 27.22 4.27
C ALA A 663 -15.24 27.18 4.65
N GLU A 664 -15.82 25.97 4.77
CA GLU A 664 -17.19 25.77 5.26
C GLU A 664 -17.30 25.80 6.79
N HIS A 665 -16.18 25.95 7.50
CA HIS A 665 -16.09 26.01 8.97
C HIS A 665 -16.71 24.79 9.67
N THR A 666 -16.48 23.59 9.11
CA THR A 666 -17.02 22.34 9.66
C THR A 666 -16.02 21.56 10.51
N VAL A 667 -14.72 21.80 10.34
CA VAL A 667 -13.62 21.14 11.05
C VAL A 667 -12.75 22.20 11.72
N ALA A 668 -12.72 22.20 13.06
CA ALA A 668 -11.85 23.10 13.80
C ALA A 668 -10.38 22.85 13.44
N PHE A 669 -9.60 23.93 13.30
CA PHE A 669 -8.17 23.83 13.04
C PHE A 669 -7.44 23.45 14.33
N ASP A 670 -6.64 22.38 14.29
CA ASP A 670 -5.85 21.92 15.43
C ASP A 670 -4.40 22.42 15.33
N PHE A 671 -4.07 23.48 16.07
CA PHE A 671 -2.69 24.02 16.12
C PHE A 671 -1.70 23.12 16.87
N THR A 672 -2.17 22.04 17.52
CA THR A 672 -1.29 21.07 18.19
C THR A 672 -0.87 19.93 17.27
N ALA A 673 -1.48 19.81 16.09
CA ALA A 673 -1.11 18.82 15.09
C ALA A 673 0.13 19.27 14.29
N PRO A 674 1.07 18.35 13.99
CA PRO A 674 2.18 18.59 13.05
C PRO A 674 1.71 19.08 11.69
N LEU A 675 2.35 20.13 11.16
CA LEU A 675 2.07 20.62 9.82
C LEU A 675 2.95 19.89 8.80
N THR A 676 2.33 19.10 7.92
CA THR A 676 3.01 18.27 6.91
C THR A 676 2.69 18.67 5.47
N ALA A 677 1.88 19.72 5.29
CA ALA A 677 1.58 20.32 4.00
C ALA A 677 1.24 21.80 4.19
N ASN A 678 1.34 22.57 3.11
CA ASN A 678 0.82 23.94 3.13
C ASN A 678 -0.69 23.90 3.41
N ALA A 679 -1.14 24.72 4.35
CA ALA A 679 -2.52 24.76 4.79
C ALA A 679 -3.00 26.20 4.94
N THR A 680 -4.31 26.35 5.06
CA THR A 680 -4.96 27.62 5.38
C THR A 680 -5.88 27.39 6.56
N ALA A 681 -5.76 28.22 7.60
CA ALA A 681 -6.74 28.32 8.66
C ALA A 681 -7.77 29.40 8.30
N TYR A 682 -9.04 29.03 8.33
CA TYR A 682 -10.18 29.89 7.98
C TYR A 682 -10.82 30.45 9.25
N ALA A 683 -10.95 31.77 9.32
CA ALA A 683 -11.61 32.42 10.44
C ALA A 683 -13.12 32.33 10.29
N SER A 684 -13.80 31.77 11.29
CA SER A 684 -15.25 31.85 11.38
C SER A 684 -15.67 33.11 12.14
N TRP A 685 -16.69 33.79 11.62
CA TRP A 685 -17.23 35.03 12.16
C TRP A 685 -18.74 34.87 12.35
N ALA A 686 -19.28 35.52 13.38
CA ALA A 686 -20.70 35.63 13.62
C ALA A 686 -21.08 37.08 13.97
N THR A 687 -22.26 37.50 13.57
CA THR A 687 -22.86 38.78 13.98
C THR A 687 -23.42 38.71 15.40
N ALA A 688 -23.66 39.87 16.02
CA ALA A 688 -24.36 39.93 17.30
C ALA A 688 -25.72 39.20 17.22
N ALA A 689 -26.46 39.36 16.11
CA ALA A 689 -27.75 38.73 15.90
C ALA A 689 -27.70 37.19 15.86
N GLU A 690 -26.61 36.61 15.37
CA GLU A 690 -26.43 35.16 15.31
C GLU A 690 -26.03 34.56 16.67
N LEU A 691 -25.39 35.35 17.54
CA LEU A 691 -24.94 34.91 18.87
C LEU A 691 -25.90 35.27 20.01
N ALA A 692 -26.77 36.26 19.80
CA ALA A 692 -27.65 36.77 20.84
C ALA A 692 -28.55 35.67 21.40
N ALA A 693 -28.41 35.39 22.70
CA ALA A 693 -29.24 34.47 23.46
C ALA A 693 -30.21 35.20 24.40
N SER A 694 -29.85 36.41 24.83
CA SER A 694 -30.70 37.30 25.63
C SER A 694 -30.40 38.76 25.30
N LEU A 695 -31.36 39.63 25.59
CA LEU A 695 -31.24 41.08 25.40
C LEU A 695 -31.53 41.77 26.72
N GLU A 696 -30.95 42.95 26.92
CA GLU A 696 -31.30 43.88 28.00
C GLU A 696 -31.78 45.18 27.37
N ILE A 697 -32.95 45.66 27.81
CA ILE A 697 -33.59 46.86 27.29
C ILE A 697 -33.59 47.94 28.37
N GLU A 698 -32.96 49.08 28.10
CA GLU A 698 -33.00 50.26 28.93
C GLU A 698 -33.79 51.38 28.24
N ALA A 699 -34.87 51.86 28.88
CA ALA A 699 -35.62 53.02 28.40
C ALA A 699 -35.16 54.30 29.10
N SER A 700 -35.23 55.43 28.39
CA SER A 700 -34.95 56.76 28.95
C SER A 700 -35.83 57.08 30.16
N GLU A 701 -37.09 56.62 30.13
CA GLU A 701 -38.05 56.73 31.21
C GLU A 701 -38.96 55.50 31.23
N THR A 702 -39.46 55.12 32.41
CA THR A 702 -40.43 54.01 32.57
C THR A 702 -41.86 54.49 32.83
N SER A 703 -42.04 55.82 32.97
CA SER A 703 -43.32 56.52 33.05
C SER A 703 -43.23 57.80 32.22
N VAL A 704 -44.20 58.05 31.34
CA VAL A 704 -44.16 59.14 30.34
C VAL A 704 -45.59 59.65 30.08
N ASP A 705 -45.77 60.95 29.83
CA ASP A 705 -47.09 61.51 29.52
C ASP A 705 -47.59 61.07 28.13
N GLN A 706 -48.91 60.91 28.00
CA GLN A 706 -49.53 60.60 26.71
C GLN A 706 -49.19 61.65 25.65
N GLY A 707 -48.61 61.20 24.53
CA GLY A 707 -48.16 62.04 23.41
C GLY A 707 -46.66 62.30 23.38
N ASP A 708 -45.95 61.99 24.48
CA ASP A 708 -44.49 62.10 24.57
C ASP A 708 -43.79 60.83 24.07
N SER A 709 -42.46 60.92 23.96
CA SER A 709 -41.61 59.86 23.40
C SER A 709 -40.52 59.44 24.39
N ILE A 710 -40.14 58.16 24.36
CA ILE A 710 -38.92 57.64 25.02
C ILE A 710 -37.89 57.23 23.97
N THR A 711 -36.63 57.14 24.38
CA THR A 711 -35.59 56.42 23.64
C THR A 711 -35.27 55.11 24.34
N VAL A 712 -34.87 54.09 23.58
CA VAL A 712 -34.53 52.76 24.09
C VAL A 712 -33.11 52.39 23.67
N ALA A 713 -32.29 51.95 24.61
CA ALA A 713 -31.00 51.31 24.34
C ALA A 713 -31.11 49.80 24.59
N VAL A 714 -30.58 48.99 23.68
CA VAL A 714 -30.62 47.52 23.79
C VAL A 714 -29.21 46.95 23.75
N THR A 715 -28.83 46.20 24.78
CA THR A 715 -27.57 45.45 24.81
C THR A 715 -27.84 43.96 24.58
N ALA A 716 -27.12 43.32 23.67
CA ALA A 716 -27.23 41.87 23.46
C ALA A 716 -26.23 41.11 24.34
N PHE A 717 -26.58 39.88 24.72
CA PHE A 717 -25.70 38.97 25.44
C PHE A 717 -25.70 37.59 24.79
N ASP A 718 -24.52 36.96 24.77
CA ASP A 718 -24.37 35.58 24.32
C ASP A 718 -24.98 34.58 25.32
N ALA A 719 -24.95 33.29 24.99
CA ALA A 719 -25.48 32.23 25.86
C ALA A 719 -24.72 32.07 27.20
N ALA A 720 -23.51 32.62 27.32
CA ALA A 720 -22.73 32.65 28.56
C ALA A 720 -23.00 33.90 29.41
N GLY A 721 -23.79 34.85 28.91
CA GLY A 721 -24.09 36.12 29.58
C GLY A 721 -23.02 37.20 29.37
N SER A 722 -22.15 37.06 28.37
CA SER A 722 -21.17 38.10 27.99
C SER A 722 -21.83 39.14 27.10
N PRO A 723 -21.59 40.46 27.30
CA PRO A 723 -22.18 41.48 26.45
C PRO A 723 -21.58 41.45 25.04
N LEU A 724 -22.45 41.41 24.03
CA LEU A 724 -22.15 41.56 22.60
C LEU A 724 -22.20 43.04 22.15
N GLY A 725 -22.44 43.96 23.08
CA GLY A 725 -22.48 45.40 22.82
C GLY A 725 -23.88 45.95 22.58
N ASP A 726 -23.92 47.24 22.25
CA ASP A 726 -25.15 47.98 21.91
C ASP A 726 -25.63 47.55 20.52
N VAL A 727 -26.84 46.99 20.48
CA VAL A 727 -27.51 46.49 19.27
C VAL A 727 -28.80 47.26 18.99
N THR A 728 -28.94 48.46 19.55
CA THR A 728 -30.16 49.30 19.44
C THR A 728 -30.59 49.51 17.99
N ASP A 729 -29.63 49.71 17.09
CA ASP A 729 -29.90 49.94 15.67
C ASP A 729 -30.20 48.64 14.88
N GLU A 730 -29.94 47.47 15.47
CA GLU A 730 -30.12 46.15 14.84
C GLU A 730 -31.41 45.44 15.28
N VAL A 731 -31.98 45.81 16.43
CA VAL A 731 -33.17 45.18 16.99
C VAL A 731 -34.45 45.62 16.26
N THR A 732 -35.42 44.72 16.16
CA THR A 732 -36.79 45.08 15.81
C THR A 732 -37.56 45.41 17.09
N LEU A 733 -37.93 46.69 17.25
CA LEU A 733 -38.79 47.16 18.33
C LEU A 733 -40.26 47.04 17.93
N THR A 734 -41.09 46.53 18.84
CA THR A 734 -42.55 46.47 18.69
C THR A 734 -43.23 46.95 19.96
N SER A 735 -44.42 47.55 19.81
CA SER A 735 -45.29 47.91 20.94
C SER A 735 -46.52 47.00 20.97
N SER A 736 -47.01 46.67 22.15
CA SER A 736 -48.31 46.01 22.33
C SER A 736 -49.50 46.86 21.89
N VAL A 737 -49.30 48.16 21.62
CA VAL A 737 -50.33 49.09 21.18
C VAL A 737 -50.01 49.55 19.75
N GLU A 738 -50.83 49.11 18.79
CA GLU A 738 -50.60 49.30 17.34
C GLU A 738 -50.55 50.77 16.89
N SER A 739 -51.15 51.69 17.67
CA SER A 739 -51.15 53.12 17.35
C SER A 739 -49.86 53.84 17.70
N ASP A 740 -48.96 53.24 18.49
CA ASP A 740 -47.69 53.87 18.83
C ASP A 740 -46.79 54.01 17.61
N VAL A 741 -46.01 55.08 17.57
CA VAL A 741 -45.11 55.37 16.46
C VAL A 741 -43.68 55.06 16.90
N ILE A 742 -43.04 54.10 16.23
CA ILE A 742 -41.63 53.71 16.45
C ILE A 742 -40.81 54.26 15.28
N GLU A 743 -39.88 55.16 15.58
CA GLU A 743 -38.93 55.76 14.62
C GLU A 743 -37.50 55.57 15.14
N GLY A 744 -36.79 54.55 14.61
CA GLY A 744 -35.48 54.17 15.13
C GLY A 744 -35.58 53.60 16.55
N ASP A 745 -34.81 54.16 17.47
CA ASP A 745 -34.79 53.87 18.90
C ASP A 745 -35.87 54.64 19.71
N THR A 746 -36.62 55.51 19.03
CA THR A 746 -37.58 56.43 19.66
C THR A 746 -39.01 55.91 19.51
N ILE A 747 -39.75 55.86 20.62
CA ILE A 747 -41.13 55.36 20.66
C ILE A 747 -42.04 56.45 21.20
N THR A 748 -43.08 56.83 20.43
CA THR A 748 -44.07 57.85 20.80
C THR A 748 -45.41 57.20 21.15
N PHE A 749 -45.93 57.51 22.35
CA PHE A 749 -47.08 56.83 22.92
C PHE A 749 -48.38 57.59 22.69
N VAL A 750 -49.36 56.95 22.05
CA VAL A 750 -50.60 57.63 21.63
C VAL A 750 -51.74 57.51 22.64
N HIS A 751 -51.68 56.51 23.53
CA HIS A 751 -52.75 56.20 24.48
C HIS A 751 -52.21 56.03 25.90
N ALA A 752 -52.95 56.49 26.91
CA ALA A 752 -52.59 56.28 28.31
C ALA A 752 -52.94 54.85 28.75
N SER A 753 -51.94 53.99 28.89
CA SER A 753 -52.07 52.60 29.39
C SER A 753 -50.68 52.03 29.75
N PRO A 754 -50.55 50.79 30.23
CA PRO A 754 -49.28 50.05 30.12
C PRO A 754 -49.01 49.64 28.67
N HIS A 755 -47.81 49.91 28.18
CA HIS A 755 -47.33 49.51 26.87
C HIS A 755 -46.17 48.53 27.06
N LEU A 756 -46.21 47.38 26.39
CA LEU A 756 -45.10 46.44 26.36
C LEU A 756 -44.27 46.73 25.11
N ILE A 757 -43.02 47.10 25.33
CA ILE A 757 -42.03 47.30 24.28
C ILE A 757 -41.17 46.05 24.20
N THR A 758 -41.24 45.35 23.07
CA THR A 758 -40.48 44.13 22.82
C THR A 758 -39.39 44.40 21.80
N ALA A 759 -38.12 44.20 22.18
CA ALA A 759 -36.99 44.16 21.26
C ALA A 759 -36.73 42.72 20.84
N THR A 760 -36.51 42.50 19.53
CA THR A 760 -36.15 41.18 18.98
C THR A 760 -34.90 41.30 18.11
N LEU A 761 -33.92 40.43 18.32
CA LEU A 761 -32.71 40.32 17.51
C LEU A 761 -32.40 38.83 17.28
N GLY A 762 -32.41 38.40 16.01
CA GLY A 762 -32.29 36.98 15.68
C GLY A 762 -33.33 36.12 16.38
N GLY A 763 -32.90 35.22 17.27
CA GLY A 763 -33.76 34.38 18.10
C GLY A 763 -34.02 34.91 19.52
N ALA A 764 -33.35 35.97 19.94
CA ALA A 764 -33.49 36.56 21.28
C ALA A 764 -34.56 37.65 21.30
N SER A 765 -35.32 37.73 22.38
CA SER A 765 -36.32 38.78 22.61
C SER A 765 -36.39 39.13 24.08
N GLU A 766 -36.52 40.42 24.39
CA GLU A 766 -36.76 40.92 25.75
C GLU A 766 -37.95 41.90 25.71
N THR A 767 -38.64 42.09 26.83
CA THR A 767 -39.82 42.98 26.90
C THR A 767 -39.81 43.86 28.13
N LEU A 768 -39.94 45.16 27.91
CA LEU A 768 -40.02 46.18 28.95
C LEU A 768 -41.44 46.77 29.01
N SER A 769 -41.96 47.01 30.22
CA SER A 769 -43.24 47.69 30.41
C SER A 769 -43.02 49.18 30.65
N ILE A 770 -43.69 50.01 29.86
CA ILE A 770 -43.73 51.48 30.00
C ILE A 770 -45.13 51.89 30.44
N TRP A 771 -45.21 52.74 31.46
CA TRP A 771 -46.48 53.30 31.89
C TRP A 771 -46.71 54.66 31.21
N VAL A 772 -47.83 54.81 30.50
CA VAL A 772 -48.17 56.08 29.84
C VAL A 772 -49.24 56.79 30.65
N GLU A 773 -48.89 57.93 31.23
CA GLU A 773 -49.77 58.74 32.08
C GLU A 773 -50.80 59.51 31.24
N PRO A 774 -52.07 59.63 31.69
CA PRO A 774 -53.06 60.45 31.02
C PRO A 774 -52.65 61.92 31.07
N ALA A 775 -52.73 62.63 29.94
CA ALA A 775 -52.37 64.06 29.87
C ALA A 775 -53.09 64.89 30.97
N PRO A 776 -52.38 65.78 31.69
CA PRO A 776 -52.94 66.51 32.83
C PRO A 776 -54.04 67.50 32.41
N ASP A 777 -55.18 67.44 33.09
CA ASP A 777 -56.29 68.40 32.97
C ASP A 777 -55.85 69.81 33.44
N VAL A 778 -56.16 70.83 32.62
CA VAL A 778 -55.81 72.25 32.84
C VAL A 778 -56.67 72.86 33.95
N GLU A 779 -56.05 73.38 35.04
CA GLU A 779 -56.72 74.28 36.00
C GLU A 779 -55.99 75.64 36.19
N GLU A 780 -56.79 76.71 36.23
CA GLU A 780 -56.44 78.14 36.35
C GLU A 780 -56.18 78.61 37.81
N PRO A 781 -55.54 79.80 38.01
CA PRO A 781 -54.69 80.09 39.18
C PRO A 781 -55.32 81.00 40.26
N GLY A 782 -54.73 81.01 41.46
CA GLY A 782 -55.11 81.97 42.51
C GLY A 782 -54.21 82.07 43.77
N SER A 783 -53.32 83.08 43.74
CA SER A 783 -52.97 84.05 44.82
C SER A 783 -52.23 83.66 46.12
N GLY A 784 -51.19 84.48 46.42
CA GLY A 784 -50.82 84.95 47.77
C GLY A 784 -49.43 84.52 48.26
N GLU A 785 -48.37 85.31 48.02
CA GLU A 785 -47.79 86.32 48.93
C GLU A 785 -46.50 85.84 49.67
N ASP A 786 -45.40 86.54 49.35
CA ASP A 786 -44.07 86.78 49.99
C ASP A 786 -43.96 86.70 51.54
N PRO A 787 -42.77 86.88 52.18
CA PRO A 787 -41.36 86.64 51.81
C PRO A 787 -40.50 86.06 52.98
N ASP A 788 -39.19 85.85 52.73
CA ASP A 788 -38.00 85.84 53.62
C ASP A 788 -38.07 85.31 55.09
N VAL A 789 -37.04 84.54 55.49
CA VAL A 789 -36.08 84.86 56.58
C VAL A 789 -35.29 83.62 57.06
N GLU A 790 -34.02 83.90 57.37
CA GLU A 790 -32.92 83.09 57.93
C GLU A 790 -33.21 82.22 59.18
N GLU A 791 -32.32 81.22 59.34
CA GLU A 791 -31.87 80.47 60.54
C GLU A 791 -31.83 81.25 61.89
N PRO A 792 -31.62 80.65 63.10
CA PRO A 792 -30.85 79.42 63.42
C PRO A 792 -31.32 78.54 64.63
N GLY A 793 -30.56 77.47 64.91
CA GLY A 793 -30.24 76.99 66.27
C GLY A 793 -31.05 75.78 66.78
N SER A 794 -30.51 74.56 66.79
CA SER A 794 -29.54 73.96 67.74
C SER A 794 -30.22 73.07 68.81
N GLY A 795 -29.70 71.85 69.00
CA GLY A 795 -29.47 71.35 70.36
C GLY A 795 -29.74 69.88 70.69
N GLY A 796 -28.67 69.06 70.63
CA GLY A 796 -28.37 67.97 71.57
C GLY A 796 -28.95 66.59 71.25
N SER A 797 -28.34 65.45 71.57
CA SER A 797 -27.05 64.99 72.14
C SER A 797 -27.15 63.45 72.08
N GLY A 798 -26.13 62.59 72.05
CA GLY A 798 -24.68 62.71 72.21
C GLY A 798 -24.03 61.32 72.30
N GLY A 799 -22.73 61.25 72.00
CA GLY A 799 -21.72 60.40 72.66
C GLY A 799 -21.19 59.21 71.83
N SER A 800 -19.90 58.87 71.80
CA SER A 800 -18.69 59.39 72.45
C SER A 800 -17.45 58.62 71.93
N GLY A 801 -16.32 59.32 71.71
CA GLY A 801 -14.91 58.82 71.76
C GLY A 801 -14.43 58.03 70.53
N GLY A 802 -13.45 58.44 69.71
CA GLY A 802 -12.09 58.99 70.00
C GLY A 802 -11.09 57.81 70.08
N SER A 803 -9.90 57.77 69.50
CA SER A 803 -9.04 58.66 68.69
C SER A 803 -7.80 57.83 68.27
N ASP A 804 -7.20 58.16 67.13
CA ASP A 804 -5.77 58.19 66.76
C ASP A 804 -4.79 57.06 67.17
N ASP A 805 -4.08 56.49 66.18
CA ASP A 805 -2.62 56.63 65.93
C ASP A 805 -2.03 55.45 65.10
N GLU A 806 -1.17 55.81 64.13
CA GLU A 806 -0.24 55.00 63.31
C GLU A 806 0.96 54.44 64.13
N PRO A 807 2.06 53.86 63.56
CA PRO A 807 2.29 52.92 62.44
C PRO A 807 3.29 51.76 62.83
N GLY A 808 3.74 50.96 61.84
CA GLY A 808 5.06 50.26 61.87
C GLY A 808 5.00 48.72 61.94
N SER A 809 5.42 48.01 60.88
CA SER A 809 6.77 47.41 60.71
C SER A 809 7.04 46.26 61.71
N SER A 810 7.64 45.11 61.41
CA SER A 810 8.42 44.62 60.29
C SER A 810 8.94 43.21 60.67
N VAL A 811 9.62 42.57 59.72
CA VAL A 811 10.75 41.63 59.88
C VAL A 811 10.48 40.10 59.85
N SER A 812 11.04 39.51 58.78
CA SER A 812 11.78 38.23 58.65
C SER A 812 11.07 36.89 58.88
N GLN A 813 10.96 36.01 57.88
CA GLN A 813 12.02 35.14 57.27
C GLN A 813 12.68 34.17 58.26
N PRO A 814 13.25 33.03 57.80
CA PRO A 814 12.82 32.11 56.74
C PRO A 814 13.08 30.64 57.14
N SER A 815 13.16 29.77 56.13
CA SER A 815 13.89 28.49 56.08
C SER A 815 13.14 27.25 56.58
N SER A 816 13.29 26.06 56.01
CA SER A 816 13.87 25.56 54.74
C SER A 816 13.81 24.04 54.81
N GLY A 817 13.73 23.39 53.65
CA GLY A 817 14.21 22.02 53.43
C GLY A 817 13.09 20.98 53.45
N SER A 818 12.68 20.43 52.29
CA SER A 818 13.38 19.40 51.47
C SER A 818 13.53 18.09 52.25
N GLN A 819 13.28 16.88 51.76
CA GLN A 819 13.02 16.29 50.44
C GLN A 819 12.66 14.82 50.78
N GLY A 820 12.02 14.06 49.89
CA GLY A 820 11.88 12.62 50.11
C GLY A 820 10.93 11.91 49.16
N GLU A 821 11.52 11.31 48.14
CA GLU A 821 10.99 10.54 47.01
C GLU A 821 10.09 9.31 47.26
N LEU A 822 9.31 9.02 46.20
CA LEU A 822 8.99 7.72 45.57
C LEU A 822 8.26 6.60 46.36
N ALA A 823 7.08 6.19 45.87
CA ALA A 823 6.96 5.08 44.91
C ALA A 823 5.52 4.51 44.79
N GLN A 824 5.10 4.35 43.54
CA GLN A 824 4.39 3.20 42.94
C GLN A 824 2.89 2.89 43.21
N THR A 825 2.18 2.85 42.06
CA THR A 825 1.21 1.84 41.57
C THR A 825 -0.08 1.61 42.38
N GLY A 826 -1.27 1.44 41.79
CA GLY A 826 -1.69 1.27 40.41
C GLY A 826 -3.22 1.35 40.33
N VAL A 827 -3.71 1.67 39.13
CA VAL A 827 -5.12 1.79 38.78
C VAL A 827 -5.72 0.41 38.52
N THR A 828 -6.93 0.17 39.03
CA THR A 828 -7.91 -0.74 38.40
C THR A 828 -9.29 -0.13 38.50
N LEU A 829 -9.87 0.22 37.35
CA LEU A 829 -11.28 0.57 37.16
C LEU A 829 -11.96 -0.63 36.49
N ALA A 830 -13.14 -0.98 36.96
CA ALA A 830 -13.98 -2.01 36.38
C ALA A 830 -15.44 -1.54 36.27
N THR A 831 -15.96 -1.64 35.04
CA THR A 831 -17.37 -1.81 34.62
C THR A 831 -18.27 -0.56 34.50
N PRO A 832 -19.42 -0.63 33.77
CA PRO A 832 -19.50 -0.67 32.29
C PRO A 832 -20.63 0.25 31.75
N LEU A 833 -20.69 0.53 30.43
CA LEU A 833 -21.92 1.04 29.81
C LEU A 833 -22.23 0.39 28.45
N THR A 834 -23.39 -0.28 28.44
CA THR A 834 -24.37 -0.46 27.36
C THR A 834 -24.70 0.86 26.63
N LEU A 835 -25.19 0.99 25.39
CA LEU A 835 -25.89 0.13 24.43
C LEU A 835 -25.93 0.85 23.05
N LEU A 836 -25.97 0.06 21.98
CA LEU A 836 -26.71 0.24 20.70
C LEU A 836 -26.33 1.27 19.61
N ALA A 837 -26.28 0.72 18.40
CA ALA A 837 -26.06 1.26 17.06
C ALA A 837 -27.09 2.30 16.54
N ALA A 838 -26.66 3.17 15.62
CA ALA A 838 -27.32 3.45 14.33
C ALA A 838 -26.52 4.41 13.40
N LEU A 839 -26.60 4.13 12.08
CA LEU A 839 -26.55 5.02 10.91
C LEU A 839 -25.20 5.56 10.35
N LEU A 840 -24.86 5.05 9.15
CA LEU A 840 -23.91 5.63 8.18
C LEU A 840 -24.61 5.68 6.81
N VAL A 841 -25.02 6.88 6.36
CA VAL A 841 -25.46 7.20 4.98
C VAL A 841 -25.11 8.65 4.65
N ALA A 842 -24.57 8.84 3.43
CA ALA A 842 -24.37 10.07 2.63
C ALA A 842 -23.18 10.98 3.06
N ALA A 843 -22.11 11.18 2.26
CA ALA A 843 -21.91 11.71 0.88
C ALA A 843 -21.12 13.04 1.02
N GLY A 844 -20.22 13.51 0.16
CA GLY A 844 -19.71 13.08 -1.14
C GLY A 844 -19.08 14.29 -1.86
N ALA A 845 -17.88 14.09 -2.42
CA ALA A 845 -17.30 14.59 -3.69
C ALA A 845 -17.25 16.10 -4.06
N VAL A 846 -16.06 16.55 -4.53
CA VAL A 846 -15.86 17.17 -5.87
C VAL A 846 -14.46 16.84 -6.43
N PHE A 847 -14.41 16.14 -7.57
CA PHE A 847 -13.26 16.12 -8.50
C PHE A 847 -13.81 16.27 -9.93
N ILE A 848 -13.26 17.19 -10.72
CA ILE A 848 -13.70 17.50 -12.08
C ILE A 848 -13.03 16.54 -13.08
N MET A 849 -13.85 15.81 -13.86
CA MET A 849 -13.41 14.97 -14.98
C MET A 849 -13.95 15.53 -16.30
N VAL A 850 -13.05 15.87 -17.23
CA VAL A 850 -13.40 16.16 -18.62
C VAL A 850 -13.47 14.84 -19.40
N ARG A 851 -14.68 14.41 -19.79
CA ARG A 851 -14.92 13.29 -20.71
C ARG A 851 -15.52 13.81 -22.02
N ARG A 852 -14.78 13.71 -23.12
CA ARG A 852 -15.29 13.90 -24.50
C ARG A 852 -16.16 12.70 -24.90
N ARG A 853 -17.42 12.96 -25.28
CA ARG A 853 -18.32 12.01 -25.94
C ARG A 853 -17.87 11.76 -27.39
N ARG A 854 -17.75 10.49 -27.81
CA ARG A 854 -17.86 10.06 -29.21
C ARG A 854 -19.21 9.37 -29.38
N THR A 855 -20.04 9.92 -30.25
CA THR A 855 -21.28 9.32 -30.75
C THR A 855 -20.97 8.34 -31.88
N ALA A 856 -21.67 7.22 -31.88
CA ALA A 856 -21.71 6.27 -32.99
C ALA A 856 -22.51 6.83 -34.18
N SER A 857 -22.03 6.60 -35.40
CA SER A 857 -22.87 6.43 -36.59
C SER A 857 -22.12 5.60 -37.65
N GLU A 858 -22.74 4.46 -37.99
CA GLU A 858 -22.89 3.88 -39.34
C GLU A 858 -21.66 3.62 -40.23
N ASP A 859 -21.45 2.32 -40.50
CA ASP A 859 -20.85 1.71 -41.71
C ASP A 859 -21.81 1.92 -42.92
N PRO A 860 -21.39 2.02 -44.22
CA PRO A 860 -20.64 1.00 -44.96
C PRO A 860 -19.64 1.46 -46.07
N THR A 861 -18.86 0.49 -46.59
CA THR A 861 -18.00 0.49 -47.82
C THR A 861 -16.67 1.24 -47.68
N ASP A 862 -15.49 0.63 -47.88
CA ASP A 862 -14.95 -0.16 -49.01
C ASP A 862 -13.76 -1.02 -48.51
#